data_AF-A0A419K4T4-F1
#
_entry.id   AF-A0A419K4T4-F1
#
_cell.length_a   1.000
_cell.length_b   1.000
_cell.length_c   1.000
_cell.angle_alpha   90.00
_cell.angle_beta   90.00
_cell.angle_gamma   90.00
#
_symmetry.space_group_name_H-M   'P 1'
#
loop_
_entity.id
_entity.type
_entity.pdbx_description
1 polymer ?
#
loop_
_entity_poly.entity_id
_entity_poly.type
_entity_poly.pdbx_seq_one_letter_code
_entity_poly.pdbx_strand_id
1 'polypeptide(L)'
;MGIRKLISAIRMVERRVLLVILISIAVAASGLVLYYYMSLPRAVGTITGTVTQVGGIPIEGATVTAGTTSTTTNSTGGYVLPDLPEGRYTVTVTFGTVTVQKEVEVLGDQEVVVNFEVALPGRPSLLSWFNNKTGDDDRMFLVEPGETVVFTVEAANVTRFEWEINKLLVQNSTNRSFTFTVPDEKDIWEIHLTIVGTEGKIHHEWVVSTLTEDEAPTFFDYFVDAKYMNRTELDPWGRPLPEWTPSEGYSPMKVSKCFLEPTGTGSQLEAASTAAYGTWIITFKSPTGYFIPPRGGAGPRTQIYYYFIIGPTDIYFYNKETGGHNYFGRYYVPTEAGGAHQFDRDAGFKITRGWYKLTIIRTPDGWFYAYITDIDVGKTYLQFRGRDTEGNVSSSIKINIAKPLTKYGLFPQVTMYVDCFTIYKNRYLFPEKSAVYRQYVHNYQWRQEPREDPRQSYLYTYWEYLKDSTNIQYRRWYNRELNWMKGKNHYWPIYKNGIVVNGRNVTLADIARMVNDPSLFSYDPDTRTAVCYTNLVLDEGAELIIKNETLKMHCNSPGEHEFAVLYGSTLRILDSTVTSDNGNYFTWRFSGTTHFGYYLGAETCGVDNINYVSFSSITIENSIINNSAYMFLDAPLELTIRNSKIINLHQVDTGDYSAPSGEPLERKMFVKGAKAFWVFIKNYKIREFNIDNVTFSAAPGEGPVDYTFILNCKNNKLNVYNSDFGDGRIVARKSVKMGSFWAEEWPTYYPCKLGLVNCRFDPENLIIGSDDASIIVKYYLDVKVVDENGQPVEGANVTVINEVDQENYPPENLVIQPINSTRKKGAFLYLYEGFPIECTVTGIDGHTPLPSNRTGTIIITDYVLDESGKREFTYTIIVTAPDGRTVTITGVNPDSTWYRPDPNIPTYTITVVLKSSES
;
A
#
# COMPACT_ATOMS: atom_id res chain seq x y z
N MET A 1 11.41 -133.87 3.35
CA MET A 1 12.06 -132.78 4.13
C MET A 1 11.99 -131.44 3.37
N GLY A 2 10.79 -130.91 3.07
CA GLY A 2 10.64 -129.79 2.10
C GLY A 2 9.73 -128.61 2.48
N ILE A 3 8.80 -128.74 3.43
CA ILE A 3 7.73 -127.74 3.63
C ILE A 3 8.03 -126.72 4.74
N ARG A 4 8.78 -127.09 5.80
CA ARG A 4 9.09 -126.16 6.92
C ARG A 4 10.08 -125.04 6.56
N LYS A 5 10.99 -125.24 5.60
CA LYS A 5 11.90 -124.17 5.13
C LYS A 5 11.19 -123.15 4.22
N LEU A 6 10.14 -123.57 3.50
CA LEU A 6 9.41 -122.68 2.58
C LEU A 6 8.54 -121.67 3.34
N ILE A 7 7.87 -122.09 4.43
CA ILE A 7 7.03 -121.20 5.25
C ILE A 7 7.86 -120.17 6.02
N SER A 8 9.09 -120.52 6.43
CA SER A 8 10.05 -119.59 7.05
C SER A 8 10.57 -118.54 6.05
N ALA A 9 10.77 -118.91 4.79
CA ALA A 9 11.23 -117.99 3.75
C ALA A 9 10.12 -117.01 3.34
N ILE A 10 8.88 -117.49 3.20
CA ILE A 10 7.73 -116.65 2.82
C ILE A 10 7.41 -115.61 3.92
N ARG A 11 7.40 -115.99 5.21
CA ARG A 11 7.21 -115.03 6.32
C ARG A 11 8.32 -113.99 6.43
N MET A 12 9.54 -114.32 6.01
CA MET A 12 10.68 -113.41 6.04
C MET A 12 10.64 -112.42 4.86
N VAL A 13 10.17 -112.87 3.69
CA VAL A 13 9.93 -112.03 2.52
C VAL A 13 8.73 -111.10 2.77
N GLU A 14 7.62 -111.60 3.33
CA GLU A 14 6.47 -110.76 3.68
C GLU A 14 6.83 -109.69 4.71
N ARG A 15 7.60 -110.01 5.76
CA ARG A 15 8.08 -109.01 6.74
C ARG A 15 9.03 -107.98 6.14
N ARG A 16 9.89 -108.38 5.19
CA ARG A 16 10.81 -107.46 4.51
C ARG A 16 10.06 -106.56 3.52
N VAL A 17 9.07 -107.08 2.82
CA VAL A 17 8.20 -106.29 1.92
C VAL A 17 7.32 -105.33 2.73
N LEU A 18 6.74 -105.75 3.86
CA LEU A 18 5.98 -104.87 4.74
C LEU A 18 6.86 -103.76 5.36
N LEU A 19 8.09 -104.09 5.76
CA LEU A 19 9.06 -103.12 6.29
C LEU A 19 9.53 -102.12 5.23
N VAL A 20 9.76 -102.56 3.98
CA VAL A 20 10.11 -101.68 2.86
C VAL A 20 8.93 -100.79 2.47
N ILE A 21 7.69 -101.29 2.51
CA ILE A 21 6.48 -100.49 2.28
C ILE A 21 6.27 -99.47 3.42
N LEU A 22 6.45 -99.86 4.68
CA LEU A 22 6.37 -98.94 5.84
C LEU A 22 7.47 -97.88 5.82
N ILE A 23 8.71 -98.22 5.44
CA ILE A 23 9.81 -97.26 5.27
C ILE A 23 9.55 -96.34 4.08
N SER A 24 9.02 -96.86 2.96
CA SER A 24 8.69 -96.04 1.79
C SER A 24 7.53 -95.07 2.06
N ILE A 25 6.51 -95.50 2.83
CA ILE A 25 5.42 -94.63 3.29
C ILE A 25 5.92 -93.59 4.31
N ALA A 26 6.82 -93.96 5.22
CA ALA A 26 7.43 -93.01 6.17
C ALA A 26 8.31 -91.97 5.46
N VAL A 27 9.11 -92.38 4.47
CA VAL A 27 9.97 -91.48 3.67
C VAL A 27 9.12 -90.55 2.78
N ALA A 28 8.06 -91.06 2.15
CA ALA A 28 7.11 -90.25 1.38
C ALA A 28 6.31 -89.28 2.27
N ALA A 29 5.91 -89.69 3.47
CA ALA A 29 5.24 -88.81 4.45
C ALA A 29 6.19 -87.70 4.97
N SER A 30 7.46 -88.00 5.25
CA SER A 30 8.44 -86.98 5.64
C SER A 30 8.83 -86.03 4.49
N GLY A 31 8.84 -86.52 3.24
CA GLY A 31 9.08 -85.70 2.06
C GLY A 31 7.90 -84.76 1.73
N LEU A 32 6.66 -85.23 1.90
CA LEU A 32 5.47 -84.38 1.75
C LEU A 32 5.34 -83.34 2.87
N VAL A 33 5.67 -83.69 4.12
CA VAL A 33 5.65 -82.74 5.25
C VAL A 33 6.75 -81.68 5.09
N LEU A 34 7.93 -82.03 4.60
CA LEU A 34 9.00 -81.07 4.31
C LEU A 34 8.67 -80.17 3.10
N TYR A 35 8.05 -80.71 2.05
CA TYR A 35 7.57 -79.91 0.91
C TYR A 35 6.42 -78.96 1.31
N TYR A 36 5.52 -79.40 2.20
CA TYR A 36 4.42 -78.57 2.73
C TYR A 36 4.94 -77.44 3.63
N TYR A 37 5.94 -77.70 4.49
CA TYR A 37 6.59 -76.64 5.29
C TYR A 37 7.43 -75.67 4.46
N MET A 38 7.97 -76.11 3.31
CA MET A 38 8.71 -75.24 2.37
C MET A 38 7.82 -74.51 1.36
N SER A 39 6.51 -74.78 1.31
CA SER A 39 5.55 -74.17 0.36
C SER A 39 4.45 -73.34 1.02
N LEU A 40 4.48 -73.17 2.34
CA LEU A 40 3.67 -72.14 3.01
C LEU A 40 4.20 -70.75 2.62
N PRO A 41 3.36 -69.81 2.15
CA PRO A 41 3.80 -68.43 1.98
C PRO A 41 4.27 -67.93 3.34
N ARG A 42 5.56 -67.54 3.44
CA ARG A 42 6.02 -66.78 4.61
C ARG A 42 5.19 -65.51 4.63
N ALA A 43 4.58 -65.21 5.77
CA ALA A 43 3.91 -63.94 5.94
C ALA A 43 4.95 -62.83 5.71
N VAL A 44 4.59 -61.83 4.92
CA VAL A 44 5.45 -60.70 4.56
C VAL A 44 4.94 -59.43 5.22
N GLY A 45 5.82 -58.54 5.63
CA GLY A 45 5.49 -57.22 6.14
C GLY A 45 6.11 -56.11 5.29
N THR A 46 5.80 -54.86 5.62
CA THR A 46 6.32 -53.67 4.94
C THR A 46 7.07 -52.79 5.93
N ILE A 47 8.27 -52.32 5.55
CA ILE A 47 8.94 -51.24 6.28
C ILE A 47 8.69 -49.93 5.55
N THR A 48 8.11 -48.95 6.22
CA THR A 48 7.99 -47.57 5.74
C THR A 48 8.80 -46.63 6.63
N GLY A 49 9.02 -45.40 6.18
CA GLY A 49 9.63 -44.39 7.02
C GLY A 49 10.15 -43.20 6.25
N THR A 50 10.78 -42.28 6.97
CA THR A 50 11.45 -41.11 6.40
C THR A 50 12.92 -41.11 6.77
N VAL A 51 13.77 -40.78 5.81
CA VAL A 51 15.16 -40.40 6.04
C VAL A 51 15.25 -38.89 6.02
N THR A 52 15.64 -38.34 7.15
CA THR A 52 15.85 -36.90 7.35
C THR A 52 17.29 -36.65 7.77
N GLN A 53 17.71 -35.40 7.67
CA GLN A 53 18.92 -34.92 8.31
C GLN A 53 18.62 -34.68 9.79
N VAL A 54 19.67 -34.64 10.62
CA VAL A 54 19.54 -34.06 11.96
C VAL A 54 18.95 -32.66 11.82
N GLY A 55 17.81 -32.39 12.46
CA GLY A 55 17.03 -31.15 12.27
C GLY A 55 15.86 -31.25 11.27
N GLY A 56 15.50 -32.46 10.82
CA GLY A 56 14.20 -32.74 10.18
C GLY A 56 14.09 -32.44 8.67
N ILE A 57 15.17 -32.02 8.01
CA ILE A 57 15.16 -31.78 6.55
C ILE A 57 15.13 -33.14 5.83
N PRO A 58 14.15 -33.41 4.94
CA PRO A 58 14.11 -34.68 4.23
C PRO A 58 15.31 -34.87 3.28
N ILE A 59 15.84 -36.10 3.22
CA ILE A 59 16.90 -36.47 2.29
C ILE A 59 16.26 -37.19 1.11
N GLU A 60 16.25 -36.55 -0.06
CA GLU A 60 15.84 -37.19 -1.32
C GLU A 60 17.02 -37.97 -1.94
N GLY A 61 16.76 -39.18 -2.43
CA GLY A 61 17.75 -40.02 -3.12
C GLY A 61 18.68 -40.83 -2.20
N ALA A 62 18.40 -40.93 -0.90
CA ALA A 62 19.10 -41.87 -0.01
C ALA A 62 18.69 -43.31 -0.32
N THR A 63 19.67 -44.20 -0.46
CA THR A 63 19.43 -45.63 -0.67
C THR A 63 19.12 -46.28 0.66
N VAL A 64 17.95 -46.93 0.77
CA VAL A 64 17.52 -47.67 1.96
C VAL A 64 17.44 -49.15 1.61
N THR A 65 18.06 -50.00 2.42
CA THR A 65 18.17 -51.45 2.16
C THR A 65 17.83 -52.23 3.41
N ALA A 66 17.00 -53.27 3.28
CA ALA A 66 16.74 -54.26 4.32
C ALA A 66 16.80 -55.66 3.69
N GLY A 67 17.78 -56.47 4.11
CA GLY A 67 18.05 -57.77 3.48
C GLY A 67 18.44 -57.62 2.01
N THR A 68 17.68 -58.25 1.10
CA THR A 68 17.89 -58.15 -0.36
C THR A 68 17.05 -57.05 -1.01
N THR A 69 16.16 -56.39 -0.28
CA THR A 69 15.25 -55.37 -0.81
C THR A 69 15.85 -53.99 -0.61
N SER A 70 15.83 -53.14 -1.66
CA SER A 70 16.34 -51.77 -1.61
C SER A 70 15.42 -50.81 -2.34
N THR A 71 15.39 -49.56 -1.88
CA THR A 71 14.65 -48.44 -2.48
C THR A 71 15.44 -47.13 -2.32
N THR A 72 14.97 -46.04 -2.92
CA THR A 72 15.50 -44.70 -2.70
C THR A 72 14.42 -43.77 -2.15
N THR A 73 14.80 -42.84 -1.28
CA THR A 73 13.87 -41.88 -0.69
C THR A 73 13.39 -40.83 -1.70
N ASN A 74 12.14 -40.38 -1.56
CA ASN A 74 11.53 -39.35 -2.41
C ASN A 74 11.82 -37.91 -1.89
N SER A 75 11.22 -36.88 -2.52
CA SER A 75 11.40 -35.46 -2.15
C SER A 75 10.91 -35.07 -0.75
N THR A 76 10.10 -35.92 -0.10
CA THR A 76 9.70 -35.78 1.30
C THR A 76 10.52 -36.68 2.22
N GLY A 77 11.61 -37.27 1.72
CA GLY A 77 12.47 -38.21 2.45
C GLY A 77 11.82 -39.56 2.71
N GLY A 78 10.60 -39.80 2.21
CA GLY A 78 9.83 -41.01 2.44
C GLY A 78 10.36 -42.19 1.63
N TYR A 79 10.33 -43.38 2.22
CA TYR A 79 10.67 -44.65 1.57
C TYR A 79 9.69 -45.76 1.97
N VAL A 80 9.58 -46.76 1.10
CA VAL A 80 8.78 -47.97 1.32
C VAL A 80 9.56 -49.19 0.83
N LEU A 81 9.72 -50.20 1.69
CA LEU A 81 10.29 -51.51 1.40
C LEU A 81 9.19 -52.57 1.62
N PRO A 82 8.43 -52.93 0.56
CA PRO A 82 7.35 -53.90 0.67
C PRO A 82 7.86 -55.35 0.62
N ASP A 83 6.95 -56.28 0.93
CA ASP A 83 7.09 -57.73 0.73
C ASP A 83 8.33 -58.36 1.41
N LEU A 84 8.68 -57.87 2.61
CA LEU A 84 9.78 -58.41 3.40
C LEU A 84 9.30 -59.63 4.21
N PRO A 85 9.88 -60.84 4.01
CA PRO A 85 9.56 -62.00 4.83
C PRO A 85 9.65 -61.69 6.33
N GLU A 86 8.75 -62.24 7.14
CA GLU A 86 8.81 -62.11 8.59
C GLU A 86 10.20 -62.49 9.14
N GLY A 87 10.78 -61.60 9.96
CA GLY A 87 12.13 -61.74 10.49
C GLY A 87 12.76 -60.43 10.96
N ARG A 88 13.97 -60.51 11.52
CA ARG A 88 14.77 -59.33 11.91
C ARG A 88 15.60 -58.82 10.75
N TYR A 89 15.55 -57.51 10.55
CA TYR A 89 16.29 -56.80 9.52
C TYR A 89 17.16 -55.71 10.13
N THR A 90 18.39 -55.60 9.64
CA THR A 90 19.19 -54.38 9.76
C THR A 90 18.86 -53.49 8.57
N VAL A 91 18.06 -52.45 8.80
CA VAL A 91 17.75 -51.44 7.79
C VAL A 91 18.94 -50.49 7.69
N THR A 92 19.54 -50.42 6.51
CA THR A 92 20.72 -49.58 6.23
C THR A 92 20.33 -48.45 5.30
N VAL A 93 20.68 -47.22 5.67
CA VAL A 93 20.55 -46.04 4.82
C VAL A 93 21.92 -45.56 4.41
N THR A 94 22.13 -45.35 3.11
CA THR A 94 23.35 -44.79 2.54
C THR A 94 23.03 -43.54 1.72
N PHE A 95 23.75 -42.45 1.98
CA PHE A 95 23.68 -41.22 1.19
C PHE A 95 25.07 -40.59 1.07
N GLY A 96 25.60 -40.52 -0.16
CA GLY A 96 27.00 -40.16 -0.38
C GLY A 96 27.95 -41.13 0.31
N THR A 97 28.81 -40.62 1.20
CA THR A 97 29.76 -41.42 2.01
C THR A 97 29.22 -41.81 3.38
N VAL A 98 28.00 -41.37 3.75
CA VAL A 98 27.43 -41.60 5.09
C VAL A 98 26.54 -42.84 5.07
N THR A 99 26.68 -43.67 6.10
CA THR A 99 25.85 -44.87 6.32
C THR A 99 25.32 -44.89 7.75
N VAL A 100 24.01 -45.08 7.93
CA VAL A 100 23.35 -45.27 9.23
C VAL A 100 22.50 -46.53 9.21
N GLN A 101 22.33 -47.19 10.36
CA GLN A 101 21.65 -48.48 10.46
C GLN A 101 20.74 -48.55 11.70
N LYS A 102 19.61 -49.26 11.57
CA LYS A 102 18.71 -49.61 12.68
C LYS A 102 18.25 -51.05 12.54
N GLU A 103 18.11 -51.75 13.66
CA GLU A 103 17.48 -53.08 13.67
C GLU A 103 15.97 -52.95 13.85
N VAL A 104 15.21 -53.77 13.14
CA VAL A 104 13.75 -53.86 13.25
C VAL A 104 13.30 -55.30 13.07
N GLU A 105 12.23 -55.69 13.77
CA GLU A 105 11.55 -56.96 13.59
C GLU A 105 10.31 -56.73 12.72
N VAL A 106 10.26 -57.39 11.56
CA VAL A 106 9.11 -57.36 10.64
C VAL A 106 8.25 -58.58 10.94
N LEU A 107 6.99 -58.36 11.29
CA LEU A 107 5.98 -59.40 11.46
C LEU A 107 5.09 -59.47 10.21
N GLY A 108 4.53 -60.66 9.93
CA GLY A 108 3.64 -60.87 8.80
C GLY A 108 2.41 -59.95 8.81
N ASP A 109 2.01 -59.46 7.64
CA ASP A 109 0.85 -58.59 7.39
C ASP A 109 0.86 -57.29 8.21
N GLN A 110 2.02 -56.84 8.69
CA GLN A 110 2.20 -55.58 9.42
C GLN A 110 3.04 -54.57 8.64
N GLU A 111 2.74 -53.30 8.89
CA GLU A 111 3.58 -52.17 8.51
C GLU A 111 4.37 -51.70 9.74
N VAL A 112 5.69 -51.57 9.61
CA VAL A 112 6.55 -51.02 10.65
C VAL A 112 7.24 -49.75 10.15
N VAL A 113 7.13 -48.68 10.93
CA VAL A 113 7.71 -47.37 10.59
C VAL A 113 9.11 -47.26 11.20
N VAL A 114 10.13 -47.04 10.36
CA VAL A 114 11.52 -46.85 10.76
C VAL A 114 12.04 -45.53 10.20
N ASN A 115 12.18 -44.52 11.05
CA ASN A 115 12.71 -43.22 10.63
C ASN A 115 14.22 -43.12 10.90
N PHE A 116 14.94 -42.44 10.02
CA PHE A 116 16.37 -42.19 10.13
C PHE A 116 16.66 -40.68 10.21
N GLU A 117 17.63 -40.32 11.05
CA GLU A 117 18.29 -39.03 11.02
C GLU A 117 19.76 -39.22 10.65
N VAL A 118 20.24 -38.48 9.64
CA VAL A 118 21.60 -38.60 9.11
C VAL A 118 22.36 -37.29 9.30
N ALA A 119 23.51 -37.35 9.96
CA ALA A 119 24.46 -36.24 10.03
C ALA A 119 25.39 -36.26 8.81
N LEU A 120 25.27 -35.28 7.92
CA LEU A 120 26.14 -35.15 6.75
C LEU A 120 27.39 -34.31 7.07
N PRO A 121 28.62 -34.78 6.78
CA PRO A 121 29.84 -34.01 6.97
C PRO A 121 29.75 -32.65 6.27
N GLY A 122 30.07 -31.57 6.97
CA GLY A 122 30.09 -30.22 6.40
C GLY A 122 28.77 -29.45 6.45
N ARG A 123 27.63 -30.10 6.71
CA ARG A 123 26.38 -29.40 7.03
C ARG A 123 26.34 -29.01 8.50
N PRO A 124 26.07 -27.74 8.86
CA PRO A 124 26.07 -27.30 10.25
C PRO A 124 24.91 -27.93 11.02
N SER A 125 25.08 -28.13 12.33
CA SER A 125 24.02 -28.63 13.23
C SER A 125 24.01 -27.83 14.52
N LEU A 126 22.84 -27.35 14.95
CA LEU A 126 22.65 -26.65 16.22
C LEU A 126 22.46 -27.68 17.33
N LEU A 127 23.28 -27.61 18.38
CA LEU A 127 23.28 -28.56 19.50
C LEU A 127 22.54 -27.98 20.71
N SER A 128 22.80 -26.72 21.03
CA SER A 128 22.11 -25.98 22.09
C SER A 128 22.25 -24.48 21.86
N TRP A 129 21.41 -23.70 22.54
CA TRP A 129 21.46 -22.25 22.55
C TRP A 129 21.16 -21.74 23.97
N PHE A 130 21.59 -20.52 24.26
CA PHE A 130 21.52 -19.92 25.59
C PHE A 130 21.53 -18.41 25.50
N ASN A 131 20.86 -17.74 26.46
CA ASN A 131 21.02 -16.32 26.70
C ASN A 131 21.27 -16.04 28.21
N ASN A 132 22.08 -15.02 28.51
CA ASN A 132 22.41 -14.69 29.91
C ASN A 132 21.31 -13.92 30.66
N LYS A 133 20.24 -13.47 29.99
CA LYS A 133 19.16 -12.68 30.58
C LYS A 133 18.19 -13.57 31.36
N THR A 134 17.69 -14.61 30.73
CA THR A 134 16.81 -15.60 31.37
C THR A 134 17.63 -16.70 32.05
N GLY A 135 18.84 -16.97 31.55
CA GLY A 135 19.72 -18.00 32.08
C GLY A 135 19.35 -19.41 31.60
N ASP A 136 18.60 -19.52 30.50
CA ASP A 136 18.11 -20.76 29.90
C ASP A 136 18.06 -20.65 28.35
N ASP A 137 17.28 -21.53 27.71
CA ASP A 137 17.08 -21.62 26.28
C ASP A 137 15.85 -20.84 25.77
N ASP A 138 15.30 -19.92 26.57
CA ASP A 138 14.21 -19.05 26.14
C ASP A 138 14.61 -18.21 24.92
N ARG A 139 13.68 -18.11 23.97
CA ARG A 139 13.86 -17.37 22.71
C ARG A 139 13.26 -15.97 22.73
N MET A 140 12.27 -15.75 23.59
CA MET A 140 11.48 -14.53 23.61
C MET A 140 11.33 -14.02 25.04
N PHE A 141 11.77 -12.79 25.30
CA PHE A 141 11.75 -12.23 26.65
C PHE A 141 11.85 -10.71 26.66
N LEU A 142 11.47 -10.13 27.79
CA LEU A 142 11.58 -8.69 28.03
C LEU A 142 13.00 -8.30 28.45
N VAL A 143 13.40 -7.12 28.02
CA VAL A 143 14.68 -6.48 28.35
C VAL A 143 14.47 -5.02 28.72
N GLU A 144 15.44 -4.43 29.42
CA GLU A 144 15.39 -3.01 29.78
C GLU A 144 16.33 -2.17 28.89
N PRO A 145 16.02 -0.89 28.63
CA PRO A 145 16.93 0.04 27.96
C PRO A 145 18.34 0.05 28.58
N GLY A 146 19.37 -0.02 27.74
CA GLY A 146 20.78 -0.05 28.16
C GLY A 146 21.25 -1.40 28.73
N GLU A 147 20.37 -2.39 28.91
CA GLU A 147 20.74 -3.74 29.31
C GLU A 147 21.64 -4.40 28.25
N THR A 148 22.52 -5.30 28.68
CA THR A 148 23.38 -6.07 27.78
C THR A 148 23.06 -7.55 27.87
N VAL A 149 22.63 -8.12 26.75
CA VAL A 149 22.28 -9.54 26.62
C VAL A 149 23.32 -10.23 25.75
N VAL A 150 23.80 -11.39 26.21
CA VAL A 150 24.74 -12.24 25.48
C VAL A 150 24.01 -13.49 25.02
N PHE A 151 23.90 -13.63 23.70
CA PHE A 151 23.35 -14.82 23.03
C PHE A 151 24.51 -15.75 22.67
N THR A 152 24.37 -17.04 22.94
CA THR A 152 25.41 -18.04 22.68
C THR A 152 24.80 -19.31 22.11
N VAL A 153 25.49 -19.92 21.14
CA VAL A 153 25.13 -21.25 20.60
C VAL A 153 26.27 -22.24 20.71
N GLU A 154 25.90 -23.52 20.79
CA GLU A 154 26.78 -24.65 20.51
C GLU A 154 26.35 -25.31 19.21
N ALA A 155 27.28 -25.49 18.28
CA ALA A 155 26.98 -26.05 16.97
C ALA A 155 28.17 -26.84 16.40
N ALA A 156 27.86 -27.89 15.64
CA ALA A 156 28.83 -28.75 14.96
C ALA A 156 28.94 -28.40 13.46
N ASN A 157 30.07 -28.76 12.84
CA ASN A 157 30.35 -28.56 11.41
C ASN A 157 30.23 -27.10 10.92
N VAL A 158 30.61 -26.16 11.79
CA VAL A 158 30.49 -24.72 11.52
C VAL A 158 31.77 -24.16 10.92
N THR A 159 31.61 -23.34 9.89
CA THR A 159 32.67 -22.50 9.32
C THR A 159 32.62 -21.07 9.88
N ARG A 160 31.42 -20.51 10.07
CA ARG A 160 31.18 -19.18 10.65
C ARG A 160 29.73 -18.99 11.10
N PHE A 161 29.51 -17.90 11.81
CA PHE A 161 28.23 -17.40 12.29
C PHE A 161 27.96 -16.01 11.69
N GLU A 162 26.75 -15.81 11.17
CA GLU A 162 26.25 -14.54 10.63
C GLU A 162 25.10 -14.10 11.55
N TRP A 163 25.32 -13.03 12.33
CA TRP A 163 24.35 -12.45 13.26
C TRP A 163 23.74 -11.19 12.66
N GLU A 164 22.42 -11.10 12.69
CA GLU A 164 21.64 -9.98 12.18
C GLU A 164 20.75 -9.41 13.31
N ILE A 165 20.61 -8.09 13.37
CA ILE A 165 19.60 -7.40 14.18
C ILE A 165 18.59 -6.79 13.23
N ASN A 166 17.30 -7.13 13.39
CA ASN A 166 16.22 -6.62 12.53
C ASN A 166 16.59 -6.71 11.04
N LYS A 167 17.10 -7.87 10.62
CA LYS A 167 17.57 -8.21 9.27
C LYS A 167 18.86 -7.53 8.78
N LEU A 168 19.51 -6.70 9.59
CA LEU A 168 20.80 -6.07 9.27
C LEU A 168 21.96 -6.88 9.84
N LEU A 169 22.92 -7.29 9.01
CA LEU A 169 24.11 -8.01 9.44
C LEU A 169 25.00 -7.15 10.35
N VAL A 170 25.17 -7.60 11.60
CA VAL A 170 25.97 -6.90 12.63
C VAL A 170 27.26 -7.63 12.99
N GLN A 171 27.32 -8.96 12.79
CA GLN A 171 28.55 -9.74 13.02
C GLN A 171 28.65 -10.90 12.03
N ASN A 172 29.82 -11.05 11.41
CA ASN A 172 30.15 -12.19 10.55
C ASN A 172 31.53 -12.72 10.94
N SER A 173 31.56 -13.80 11.72
CA SER A 173 32.80 -14.27 12.35
C SER A 173 32.72 -15.76 12.73
N THR A 174 33.81 -16.33 13.25
CA THR A 174 33.81 -17.66 13.87
C THR A 174 33.30 -17.64 15.31
N ASN A 175 32.89 -16.47 15.84
CA ASN A 175 32.42 -16.33 17.20
C ASN A 175 30.98 -16.82 17.33
N ARG A 176 30.79 -17.81 18.21
CA ARG A 176 29.51 -18.45 18.52
C ARG A 176 28.62 -17.65 19.48
N SER A 177 29.11 -16.51 19.95
CA SER A 177 28.38 -15.59 20.82
C SER A 177 28.24 -14.21 20.18
N PHE A 178 27.15 -13.53 20.54
CA PHE A 178 26.87 -12.15 20.18
C PHE A 178 26.34 -11.39 21.39
N THR A 179 26.85 -10.17 21.56
CA THR A 179 26.45 -9.28 22.65
C THR A 179 25.60 -8.16 22.07
N PHE A 180 24.36 -8.08 22.52
CA PHE A 180 23.42 -7.01 22.19
C PHE A 180 23.30 -6.04 23.36
N THR A 181 23.50 -4.76 23.10
CA THR A 181 23.16 -3.69 24.03
C THR A 181 21.85 -3.08 23.60
N VAL A 182 20.84 -3.17 24.46
CA VAL A 182 19.47 -2.71 24.18
C VAL A 182 19.48 -1.19 24.00
N PRO A 183 19.03 -0.67 22.84
CA PRO A 183 18.93 0.76 22.61
C PRO A 183 18.01 1.45 23.63
N ASP A 184 18.22 2.75 23.84
CA ASP A 184 17.39 3.57 24.74
C ASP A 184 16.08 3.99 24.07
N GLU A 185 15.29 3.00 23.64
CA GLU A 185 14.02 3.20 22.96
C GLU A 185 13.03 2.05 23.25
N LYS A 186 11.77 2.28 22.88
CA LYS A 186 10.68 1.31 23.00
C LYS A 186 10.49 0.59 21.67
N ASP A 187 10.97 -0.65 21.58
CA ASP A 187 10.86 -1.44 20.35
C ASP A 187 10.91 -2.97 20.60
N ILE A 188 10.89 -3.71 19.49
CA ILE A 188 11.08 -5.15 19.38
C ILE A 188 12.30 -5.37 18.49
N TRP A 189 13.25 -6.18 18.97
CA TRP A 189 14.44 -6.54 18.22
C TRP A 189 14.49 -8.03 17.97
N GLU A 190 14.58 -8.37 16.69
CA GLU A 190 14.87 -9.71 16.21
C GLU A 190 16.39 -9.90 16.14
N ILE A 191 16.91 -10.92 16.82
CA ILE A 191 18.30 -11.33 16.80
C ILE A 191 18.38 -12.64 16.02
N HIS A 192 18.69 -12.53 14.73
CA HIS A 192 18.72 -13.67 13.82
C HIS A 192 20.13 -14.20 13.67
N LEU A 193 20.28 -15.52 13.75
CA LEU A 193 21.54 -16.23 13.60
C LEU A 193 21.46 -17.18 12.42
N THR A 194 22.34 -16.97 11.45
CA THR A 194 22.64 -17.94 10.40
C THR A 194 23.94 -18.67 10.73
N ILE A 195 23.87 -19.98 10.93
CA ILE A 195 25.03 -20.85 11.17
C ILE A 195 25.44 -21.48 9.84
N VAL A 196 26.68 -21.23 9.42
CA VAL A 196 27.17 -21.59 8.08
C VAL A 196 28.17 -22.73 8.18
N GLY A 197 27.92 -23.85 7.50
CA GLY A 197 28.90 -24.93 7.32
C GLY A 197 29.55 -24.88 5.94
N THR A 198 30.38 -25.88 5.62
CA THR A 198 30.95 -26.04 4.27
C THR A 198 29.87 -26.45 3.26
N GLU A 199 28.81 -27.09 3.73
CA GLU A 199 27.66 -27.54 2.95
C GLU A 199 26.34 -27.03 3.55
N GLY A 200 25.93 -25.82 3.20
CA GLY A 200 24.63 -25.27 3.60
C GLY A 200 24.62 -24.48 4.91
N LYS A 201 23.41 -24.12 5.34
CA LYS A 201 23.14 -23.17 6.42
C LYS A 201 21.92 -23.61 7.23
N ILE A 202 21.94 -23.35 8.53
CA ILE A 202 20.77 -23.46 9.42
C ILE A 202 20.55 -22.12 10.13
N HIS A 203 19.35 -21.92 10.65
CA HIS A 203 18.93 -20.65 11.24
C HIS A 203 18.41 -20.85 12.65
N HIS A 204 18.59 -19.83 13.48
CA HIS A 204 18.06 -19.74 14.83
C HIS A 204 17.76 -18.27 15.13
N GLU A 205 16.83 -17.98 16.03
CA GLU A 205 16.36 -16.62 16.26
C GLU A 205 15.90 -16.41 17.70
N TRP A 206 16.18 -15.22 18.21
CA TRP A 206 15.59 -14.67 19.43
C TRP A 206 14.81 -13.41 19.10
N VAL A 207 13.81 -13.08 19.90
CA VAL A 207 13.17 -11.76 19.89
C VAL A 207 13.14 -11.19 21.29
N VAL A 208 13.61 -9.96 21.44
CA VAL A 208 13.58 -9.23 22.71
C VAL A 208 12.78 -7.96 22.57
N SER A 209 12.14 -7.51 23.65
CA SER A 209 11.35 -6.26 23.63
C SER A 209 11.47 -5.47 24.92
N THR A 210 11.44 -4.14 24.79
CA THR A 210 11.30 -3.19 25.90
C THR A 210 9.85 -2.73 26.09
N LEU A 211 8.90 -3.19 25.26
CA LEU A 211 7.50 -2.81 25.35
C LEU A 211 6.82 -3.48 26.55
N THR A 212 5.97 -2.74 27.24
CA THR A 212 5.03 -3.33 28.20
C THR A 212 3.94 -4.14 27.48
N GLU A 213 3.17 -4.96 28.19
CA GLU A 213 2.08 -5.75 27.60
C GLU A 213 1.01 -4.86 26.91
N ASP A 214 0.68 -3.70 27.49
CA ASP A 214 -0.25 -2.73 26.90
C ASP A 214 0.32 -2.06 25.63
N GLU A 215 1.64 -1.97 25.55
CA GLU A 215 2.37 -1.46 24.39
C GLU A 215 2.66 -2.55 23.34
N ALA A 216 2.44 -3.82 23.66
CA ALA A 216 2.69 -4.93 22.76
C ALA A 216 1.70 -4.95 21.59
N PRO A 217 2.10 -5.52 20.44
CA PRO A 217 1.14 -5.86 19.40
C PRO A 217 0.15 -6.93 19.92
N THR A 218 -1.11 -6.80 19.50
CA THR A 218 -2.20 -7.74 19.83
C THR A 218 -2.14 -9.05 19.04
N PHE A 219 -1.35 -9.08 17.97
CA PHE A 219 -0.98 -10.27 17.20
C PHE A 219 0.52 -10.16 16.97
N PHE A 220 1.28 -11.21 17.27
CA PHE A 220 2.74 -11.19 17.23
C PHE A 220 3.28 -12.53 16.73
N ASP A 221 4.04 -12.52 15.65
CA ASP A 221 4.72 -13.72 15.18
C ASP A 221 5.97 -13.42 14.35
N TYR A 222 7.10 -13.90 14.84
CA TYR A 222 8.40 -13.88 14.16
C TYR A 222 8.86 -15.29 13.78
N PHE A 223 8.03 -16.32 14.02
CA PHE A 223 8.38 -17.71 13.74
C PHE A 223 9.71 -18.19 14.36
N VAL A 224 10.12 -17.60 15.49
CA VAL A 224 11.38 -17.88 16.20
C VAL A 224 11.56 -19.36 16.57
N ASP A 225 10.46 -20.09 16.71
CA ASP A 225 10.39 -21.50 17.07
C ASP A 225 10.43 -22.44 15.85
N ALA A 226 10.61 -21.87 14.66
CA ALA A 226 10.57 -22.55 13.38
C ALA A 226 9.29 -23.39 13.19
N LYS A 227 8.15 -22.90 13.70
CA LYS A 227 6.81 -23.48 13.55
C LYS A 227 5.79 -22.40 13.26
N TYR A 228 4.66 -22.80 12.70
CA TYR A 228 3.48 -21.94 12.52
C TYR A 228 2.20 -22.58 13.08
N MET A 229 2.27 -23.83 13.56
CA MET A 229 1.16 -24.56 14.15
C MET A 229 1.65 -25.54 15.22
N ASN A 230 0.76 -25.93 16.13
CA ASN A 230 1.05 -26.79 17.29
C ASN A 230 2.19 -26.25 18.15
N ARG A 231 2.10 -24.98 18.53
CA ARG A 231 3.15 -24.25 19.21
C ARG A 231 2.94 -24.24 20.72
N THR A 232 4.05 -24.25 21.45
CA THR A 232 4.08 -24.24 22.92
C THR A 232 4.87 -23.06 23.47
N GLU A 233 5.66 -22.41 22.61
CA GLU A 233 6.41 -21.20 22.96
C GLU A 233 5.46 -20.05 23.25
N LEU A 234 5.86 -19.18 24.18
CA LEU A 234 5.13 -17.98 24.55
C LEU A 234 5.87 -16.75 24.02
N ASP A 235 5.13 -15.72 23.65
CA ASP A 235 5.72 -14.44 23.28
C ASP A 235 6.37 -13.74 24.49
N PRO A 236 7.11 -12.62 24.30
CA PRO A 236 7.80 -11.94 25.40
C PRO A 236 6.91 -11.54 26.58
N TRP A 237 5.59 -11.44 26.38
CA TRP A 237 4.61 -11.04 27.39
C TRP A 237 3.85 -12.25 27.98
N GLY A 238 4.30 -13.47 27.70
CA GLY A 238 3.73 -14.71 28.25
C GLY A 238 2.44 -15.17 27.57
N ARG A 239 2.14 -14.67 26.36
CA ARG A 239 0.93 -15.03 25.62
C ARG A 239 1.22 -16.16 24.62
N PRO A 240 0.25 -17.04 24.32
CA PRO A 240 0.42 -18.04 23.27
C PRO A 240 0.66 -17.39 21.91
N LEU A 241 1.57 -17.95 21.12
CA LEU A 241 1.79 -17.51 19.75
C LEU A 241 0.59 -17.85 18.85
N PRO A 242 0.35 -17.08 17.77
CA PRO A 242 -0.71 -17.39 16.82
C PRO A 242 -0.56 -18.76 16.17
N GLU A 243 -1.68 -19.44 16.02
CA GLU A 243 -1.82 -20.70 15.29
C GLU A 243 -2.26 -20.42 13.84
N TRP A 244 -1.42 -20.82 12.88
CA TRP A 244 -1.69 -20.67 11.45
C TRP A 244 -2.16 -21.99 10.84
N THR A 245 -3.17 -21.92 9.99
CA THR A 245 -3.70 -23.08 9.28
C THR A 245 -3.44 -22.95 7.77
N PRO A 246 -2.88 -23.97 7.10
CA PRO A 246 -2.83 -24.03 5.65
C PRO A 246 -4.22 -23.95 5.04
N SER A 247 -4.43 -23.01 4.12
CA SER A 247 -5.72 -22.87 3.45
C SER A 247 -5.99 -24.04 2.49
N GLU A 248 -7.24 -24.49 2.42
CA GLU A 248 -7.65 -25.59 1.54
C GLU A 248 -7.28 -25.32 0.07
N GLY A 249 -6.71 -26.32 -0.61
CA GLY A 249 -6.27 -26.20 -2.00
C GLY A 249 -4.92 -25.49 -2.22
N TYR A 250 -4.26 -25.02 -1.16
CA TYR A 250 -2.92 -24.43 -1.21
C TYR A 250 -1.86 -25.33 -0.59
N SER A 251 -0.61 -25.22 -1.06
CA SER A 251 0.51 -25.95 -0.48
C SER A 251 0.89 -25.36 0.89
N PRO A 252 1.39 -26.16 1.85
CA PRO A 252 1.89 -25.64 3.11
C PRO A 252 3.12 -24.74 2.90
N MET A 253 3.57 -24.05 3.95
CA MET A 253 4.83 -23.29 3.95
C MET A 253 5.92 -24.02 4.74
N LYS A 254 7.18 -23.75 4.42
CA LYS A 254 8.35 -24.09 5.23
C LYS A 254 8.71 -22.90 6.11
N VAL A 255 9.22 -23.18 7.30
CA VAL A 255 9.61 -22.16 8.28
C VAL A 255 10.93 -22.52 8.97
N SER A 256 11.71 -23.44 8.38
CA SER A 256 13.01 -23.90 8.88
C SER A 256 14.08 -22.81 8.98
N LYS A 257 13.79 -21.62 8.45
CA LYS A 257 14.66 -20.44 8.51
C LYS A 257 14.19 -19.37 9.50
N CYS A 258 13.20 -19.69 10.35
CA CYS A 258 12.48 -18.71 11.17
C CYS A 258 11.73 -17.64 10.34
N PHE A 259 11.43 -17.94 9.08
CA PHE A 259 10.56 -17.13 8.22
C PHE A 259 9.88 -18.01 7.17
N LEU A 260 8.77 -17.53 6.62
CA LEU A 260 7.91 -18.30 5.72
C LEU A 260 8.49 -18.42 4.30
N GLU A 261 8.57 -19.66 3.83
CA GLU A 261 8.96 -20.03 2.47
C GLU A 261 7.86 -20.86 1.79
N PRO A 262 7.49 -20.59 0.52
CA PRO A 262 6.50 -21.39 -0.18
C PRO A 262 7.08 -22.76 -0.59
N THR A 263 6.23 -23.78 -0.67
CA THR A 263 6.65 -25.16 -1.02
C THR A 263 6.08 -25.68 -2.35
N GLY A 264 5.00 -25.07 -2.85
CA GLY A 264 4.33 -25.48 -4.10
C GLY A 264 4.05 -24.31 -5.02
N THR A 265 3.17 -24.46 -6.00
CA THR A 265 2.84 -23.41 -6.99
C THR A 265 2.02 -22.24 -6.43
N GLY A 266 1.57 -22.37 -5.18
CA GLY A 266 1.05 -21.31 -4.33
C GLY A 266 0.92 -21.84 -2.90
N SER A 267 1.40 -21.09 -1.92
CA SER A 267 1.28 -21.42 -0.50
C SER A 267 0.48 -20.34 0.21
N GLN A 268 -0.44 -20.73 1.08
CA GLN A 268 -1.30 -19.80 1.82
C GLN A 268 -1.52 -20.29 3.25
N LEU A 269 -1.40 -19.37 4.20
CA LEU A 269 -1.73 -19.57 5.60
C LEU A 269 -2.79 -18.57 6.06
N GLU A 270 -3.66 -19.00 6.97
CA GLU A 270 -4.69 -18.21 7.62
C GLU A 270 -4.50 -18.24 9.14
N ALA A 271 -4.68 -17.10 9.82
CA ALA A 271 -4.71 -17.01 11.27
C ALA A 271 -5.86 -16.12 11.76
N ALA A 272 -6.37 -16.39 12.96
CA ALA A 272 -7.44 -15.61 13.55
C ALA A 272 -6.96 -14.19 13.91
N SER A 273 -7.76 -13.18 13.58
CA SER A 273 -7.49 -11.79 13.95
C SER A 273 -8.76 -10.96 13.88
N THR A 274 -9.03 -10.21 14.95
CA THR A 274 -10.21 -9.34 15.07
C THR A 274 -9.90 -7.87 14.80
N ALA A 275 -8.71 -7.56 14.30
CA ALA A 275 -8.32 -6.19 14.00
C ALA A 275 -8.94 -5.73 12.67
N ALA A 276 -9.80 -4.71 12.74
CA ALA A 276 -10.30 -4.00 11.55
C ALA A 276 -9.71 -2.58 11.42
N TYR A 277 -9.15 -2.05 12.51
CA TYR A 277 -8.49 -0.76 12.62
C TYR A 277 -7.22 -0.88 13.45
N GLY A 278 -6.21 -0.09 13.13
CA GLY A 278 -4.91 -0.14 13.79
C GLY A 278 -3.76 -0.14 12.79
N THR A 279 -2.67 -0.82 13.17
CA THR A 279 -1.46 -0.96 12.35
C THR A 279 -1.12 -2.42 12.13
N TRP A 280 -0.79 -2.77 10.89
CA TRP A 280 -0.25 -4.08 10.51
C TRP A 280 1.15 -3.87 9.98
N ILE A 281 2.10 -4.65 10.49
CA ILE A 281 3.48 -4.67 10.03
C ILE A 281 3.81 -6.08 9.56
N ILE A 282 4.40 -6.15 8.37
CA ILE A 282 4.87 -7.38 7.75
C ILE A 282 6.21 -7.11 7.09
N THR A 283 7.17 -8.02 7.27
CA THR A 283 8.48 -7.94 6.63
C THR A 283 8.52 -8.94 5.48
N PHE A 284 9.08 -8.56 4.33
CA PHE A 284 9.25 -9.47 3.21
C PHE A 284 10.60 -9.29 2.54
N LYS A 285 11.16 -10.40 2.04
CA LYS A 285 12.45 -10.42 1.35
C LYS A 285 12.23 -10.58 -0.14
N SER A 286 13.00 -9.82 -0.91
CA SER A 286 13.24 -10.10 -2.32
C SER A 286 14.69 -10.52 -2.53
N PRO A 287 14.98 -11.80 -2.80
CA PRO A 287 16.37 -12.26 -2.89
C PRO A 287 17.13 -11.74 -4.12
N THR A 288 16.40 -11.45 -5.20
CA THR A 288 16.98 -10.98 -6.47
C THR A 288 16.55 -9.57 -6.86
N GLY A 289 15.57 -8.99 -6.15
CA GLY A 289 14.94 -7.74 -6.56
C GLY A 289 14.00 -7.90 -7.75
N TYR A 290 13.90 -6.84 -8.55
CA TYR A 290 13.04 -6.74 -9.72
C TYR A 290 13.34 -7.87 -10.72
N PHE A 291 12.30 -8.57 -11.16
CA PHE A 291 12.46 -9.69 -12.08
C PHE A 291 11.28 -9.81 -13.06
N ILE A 292 11.57 -9.82 -14.36
CA ILE A 292 10.61 -10.11 -15.44
C ILE A 292 11.20 -11.17 -16.39
N PRO A 293 10.45 -12.21 -16.76
CA PRO A 293 10.86 -13.18 -17.78
C PRO A 293 10.60 -12.67 -19.22
N PRO A 294 11.39 -13.08 -20.22
CA PRO A 294 11.47 -12.42 -21.53
C PRO A 294 10.43 -12.85 -22.55
N ARG A 295 9.16 -12.94 -22.12
CA ARG A 295 8.03 -12.82 -23.06
C ARG A 295 7.23 -11.54 -22.86
N GLY A 296 7.31 -10.87 -21.71
CA GLY A 296 6.59 -9.62 -21.45
C GLY A 296 5.06 -9.84 -21.43
N GLY A 297 4.39 -9.31 -20.42
CA GLY A 297 2.96 -9.59 -20.17
C GLY A 297 2.73 -10.94 -19.50
N ALA A 298 1.95 -10.94 -18.40
CA ALA A 298 1.46 -12.09 -17.62
C ALA A 298 2.44 -13.25 -17.32
N GLY A 299 3.75 -13.05 -17.48
CA GLY A 299 4.78 -14.06 -17.24
C GLY A 299 4.84 -14.49 -15.77
N PRO A 300 5.51 -15.60 -15.46
CA PRO A 300 5.57 -16.10 -14.10
C PRO A 300 6.38 -15.12 -13.23
N ARG A 301 5.74 -14.60 -12.17
CA ARG A 301 6.27 -13.64 -11.20
C ARG A 301 5.94 -14.16 -9.81
N THR A 302 6.82 -14.02 -8.84
CA THR A 302 6.43 -14.28 -7.44
C THR A 302 5.57 -13.12 -6.97
N GLN A 303 4.49 -13.42 -6.24
CA GLN A 303 3.56 -12.43 -5.72
C GLN A 303 3.29 -12.71 -4.24
N ILE A 304 3.31 -11.67 -3.42
CA ILE A 304 2.82 -11.74 -2.04
C ILE A 304 1.45 -11.08 -2.01
N TYR A 305 0.43 -11.79 -1.54
CA TYR A 305 -0.84 -11.20 -1.13
C TYR A 305 -0.95 -11.27 0.38
N TYR A 306 -1.12 -10.11 1.01
CA TYR A 306 -1.47 -10.00 2.40
C TYR A 306 -2.91 -9.53 2.53
N TYR A 307 -3.79 -10.42 2.98
CA TYR A 307 -5.18 -10.12 3.29
C TYR A 307 -5.26 -9.76 4.77
N PHE A 308 -5.28 -8.47 5.06
CA PHE A 308 -5.07 -7.96 6.42
C PHE A 308 -6.37 -7.68 7.18
N ILE A 309 -7.51 -7.74 6.48
CA ILE A 309 -8.86 -7.73 7.05
C ILE A 309 -9.70 -8.73 6.25
N ILE A 310 -10.29 -9.72 6.92
CA ILE A 310 -11.24 -10.67 6.33
C ILE A 310 -12.50 -10.62 7.17
N GLY A 311 -13.53 -9.96 6.66
CA GLY A 311 -14.84 -9.82 7.29
C GLY A 311 -15.93 -10.57 6.52
N PRO A 312 -17.18 -10.52 7.03
CA PRO A 312 -18.32 -11.19 6.39
C PRO A 312 -18.70 -10.59 5.03
N THR A 313 -18.40 -9.31 4.81
CA THR A 313 -18.76 -8.54 3.60
C THR A 313 -17.57 -8.08 2.79
N ASP A 314 -16.39 -7.98 3.41
CA ASP A 314 -15.25 -7.25 2.86
C ASP A 314 -13.94 -7.97 3.15
N ILE A 315 -13.06 -8.03 2.15
CA ILE A 315 -11.70 -8.55 2.29
C ILE A 315 -10.72 -7.49 1.79
N TYR A 316 -9.93 -6.88 2.68
CA TYR A 316 -8.88 -5.97 2.27
C TYR A 316 -7.57 -6.70 1.99
N PHE A 317 -6.85 -6.24 0.96
CA PHE A 317 -5.61 -6.85 0.55
C PHE A 317 -4.55 -5.83 0.12
N TYR A 318 -3.30 -6.19 0.39
CA TYR A 318 -2.11 -5.65 -0.23
C TYR A 318 -1.49 -6.73 -1.11
N ASN A 319 -1.05 -6.36 -2.31
CA ASN A 319 -0.30 -7.25 -3.19
C ASN A 319 0.99 -6.60 -3.68
N LYS A 320 2.08 -7.35 -3.61
CA LYS A 320 3.35 -6.98 -4.25
C LYS A 320 3.85 -8.08 -5.18
N GLU A 321 4.22 -7.68 -6.39
CA GLU A 321 4.86 -8.57 -7.37
C GLU A 321 6.33 -8.22 -7.63
N THR A 322 7.15 -9.24 -7.92
CA THR A 322 8.56 -9.07 -8.31
C THR A 322 8.75 -8.32 -9.62
N GLY A 323 7.74 -8.32 -10.50
CA GLY A 323 7.75 -7.60 -11.78
C GLY A 323 7.40 -6.11 -11.66
N GLY A 324 7.45 -5.55 -10.45
CA GLY A 324 7.17 -4.14 -10.18
C GLY A 324 5.72 -3.84 -9.81
N HIS A 325 4.75 -4.66 -10.23
CA HIS A 325 3.33 -4.40 -10.02
C HIS A 325 2.98 -4.38 -8.52
N ASN A 326 2.01 -3.56 -8.18
CA ASN A 326 1.50 -3.39 -6.83
C ASN A 326 -0.01 -3.16 -6.87
N TYR A 327 -0.74 -3.74 -5.91
CA TYR A 327 -2.17 -3.49 -5.76
C TYR A 327 -2.52 -3.30 -4.29
N PHE A 328 -3.41 -2.35 -4.02
CA PHE A 328 -4.03 -2.16 -2.72
C PHE A 328 -5.55 -2.06 -2.94
N GLY A 329 -6.34 -2.86 -2.24
CA GLY A 329 -7.77 -2.88 -2.52
C GLY A 329 -8.62 -3.69 -1.54
N ARG A 330 -9.88 -3.87 -1.94
CA ARG A 330 -10.92 -4.59 -1.21
C ARG A 330 -11.71 -5.50 -2.15
N TYR A 331 -12.03 -6.72 -1.74
CA TYR A 331 -13.03 -7.57 -2.39
C TYR A 331 -14.35 -7.51 -1.64
N TYR A 332 -15.47 -7.60 -2.36
CA TYR A 332 -16.81 -7.76 -1.78
C TYR A 332 -17.16 -9.25 -1.65
N VAL A 333 -17.88 -9.60 -0.58
CA VAL A 333 -18.37 -10.95 -0.31
C VAL A 333 -19.92 -10.94 -0.27
N PRO A 334 -20.61 -11.79 -1.07
CA PRO A 334 -20.08 -12.69 -2.08
C PRO A 334 -19.53 -11.93 -3.30
N THR A 335 -18.54 -12.50 -3.98
CA THR A 335 -17.82 -11.88 -5.12
C THR A 335 -18.71 -11.54 -6.32
N GLU A 336 -19.91 -12.11 -6.37
CA GLU A 336 -20.98 -11.81 -7.33
C GLU A 336 -21.52 -10.36 -7.19
N ALA A 337 -21.31 -9.71 -6.04
CA ALA A 337 -21.73 -8.34 -5.77
C ALA A 337 -20.81 -7.26 -6.42
N GLY A 338 -19.68 -7.67 -7.00
CA GLY A 338 -18.72 -6.79 -7.67
C GLY A 338 -17.29 -7.26 -7.38
N GLY A 339 -16.50 -7.52 -8.44
CA GLY A 339 -15.09 -7.97 -8.30
C GLY A 339 -14.16 -7.02 -7.52
N ALA A 340 -12.86 -7.31 -7.51
CA ALA A 340 -11.85 -6.55 -6.75
C ALA A 340 -11.97 -5.03 -6.93
N HIS A 341 -12.11 -4.32 -5.83
CA HIS A 341 -12.09 -2.88 -5.74
C HIS A 341 -10.66 -2.40 -5.43
N GLN A 342 -9.91 -2.07 -6.47
CA GLN A 342 -8.50 -1.66 -6.34
C GLN A 342 -8.42 -0.14 -6.15
N PHE A 343 -8.00 0.30 -4.96
CA PHE A 343 -7.76 1.71 -4.65
C PHE A 343 -6.45 2.20 -5.26
N ASP A 344 -5.44 1.34 -5.22
CA ASP A 344 -4.19 1.49 -5.96
C ASP A 344 -4.08 0.29 -6.90
N ARG A 345 -4.01 0.58 -8.20
CA ARG A 345 -3.86 -0.41 -9.25
C ARG A 345 -2.62 -0.11 -10.06
N ASP A 346 -1.63 -0.97 -9.91
CA ASP A 346 -0.42 -0.96 -10.71
C ASP A 346 0.42 0.32 -10.54
N ALA A 347 0.29 1.07 -9.43
CA ALA A 347 1.26 2.11 -9.04
C ALA A 347 2.53 1.48 -8.45
N GLY A 348 3.10 0.57 -9.23
CA GLY A 348 4.19 -0.29 -8.86
C GLY A 348 5.50 0.44 -8.58
N PHE A 349 6.29 -0.14 -7.68
CA PHE A 349 7.69 0.23 -7.45
C PHE A 349 8.58 -1.00 -7.70
N LYS A 350 9.80 -0.81 -8.21
CA LYS A 350 10.74 -1.93 -8.40
C LYS A 350 11.38 -2.26 -7.06
N ILE A 351 11.05 -3.42 -6.51
CA ILE A 351 11.77 -3.94 -5.35
C ILE A 351 13.22 -4.20 -5.74
N THR A 352 14.14 -3.91 -4.84
CA THR A 352 15.54 -4.29 -4.99
C THR A 352 15.81 -5.56 -4.21
N ARG A 353 17.05 -6.05 -4.26
CA ARG A 353 17.45 -7.19 -3.44
C ARG A 353 17.56 -6.70 -1.99
N GLY A 354 16.85 -7.37 -1.09
CA GLY A 354 16.89 -6.99 0.32
C GLY A 354 15.61 -7.33 1.07
N TRP A 355 15.59 -6.87 2.31
CA TRP A 355 14.42 -6.93 3.17
C TRP A 355 13.64 -5.61 3.13
N TYR A 356 12.31 -5.73 3.13
CA TYR A 356 11.38 -4.62 3.14
C TYR A 356 10.40 -4.78 4.28
N LYS A 357 10.10 -3.68 4.97
CA LYS A 357 9.02 -3.61 5.96
C LYS A 357 7.83 -2.88 5.36
N LEU A 358 6.68 -3.53 5.30
CA LEU A 358 5.40 -2.93 4.95
C LEU A 358 4.66 -2.58 6.24
N THR A 359 4.28 -1.31 6.38
CA THR A 359 3.44 -0.82 7.48
C THR A 359 2.13 -0.30 6.90
N ILE A 360 1.01 -0.96 7.21
CA ILE A 360 -0.34 -0.52 6.85
C ILE A 360 -0.99 0.09 8.08
N ILE A 361 -1.50 1.31 7.96
CA ILE A 361 -2.23 2.00 9.03
C ILE A 361 -3.63 2.29 8.52
N ARG A 362 -4.63 1.92 9.33
CA ARG A 362 -6.03 2.25 9.05
C ARG A 362 -6.73 2.86 10.25
N THR A 363 -7.26 4.06 10.09
CA THR A 363 -7.97 4.81 11.14
C THR A 363 -9.50 4.62 11.08
N PRO A 364 -10.23 4.87 12.19
CA PRO A 364 -11.69 4.65 12.25
C PRO A 364 -12.52 5.53 11.30
N ASP A 365 -12.01 6.72 10.97
CA ASP A 365 -12.61 7.64 9.99
C ASP A 365 -12.34 7.22 8.52
N GLY A 366 -11.67 6.09 8.32
CA GLY A 366 -11.54 5.37 7.06
C GLY A 366 -10.22 5.63 6.33
N TRP A 367 -9.28 6.43 6.85
CA TRP A 367 -8.01 6.64 6.16
C TRP A 367 -7.13 5.40 6.18
N PHE A 368 -6.41 5.22 5.08
CA PHE A 368 -5.39 4.20 4.87
C PHE A 368 -4.07 4.84 4.49
N TYR A 369 -3.00 4.28 5.03
CA TYR A 369 -1.62 4.58 4.68
C TYR A 369 -0.86 3.28 4.54
N ALA A 370 -0.07 3.13 3.47
CA ALA A 370 0.89 2.05 3.33
C ALA A 370 2.28 2.65 3.15
N TYR A 371 3.17 2.34 4.09
CA TYR A 371 4.56 2.73 4.05
C TYR A 371 5.43 1.51 3.72
N ILE A 372 6.45 1.73 2.90
CA ILE A 372 7.48 0.74 2.59
C ILE A 372 8.81 1.27 3.12
N THR A 373 9.43 0.52 4.03
CA THR A 373 10.82 0.76 4.44
C THR A 373 11.72 -0.22 3.73
N ASP A 374 12.69 0.29 2.99
CA ASP A 374 13.83 -0.50 2.52
C ASP A 374 14.81 -0.61 3.68
N ILE A 375 14.93 -1.81 4.29
CA ILE A 375 15.67 -2.01 5.55
C ILE A 375 17.16 -1.79 5.32
N ASP A 376 17.69 -2.27 4.19
CA ASP A 376 19.12 -2.18 3.87
C ASP A 376 19.56 -0.72 3.64
N VAL A 377 18.64 0.13 3.14
CA VAL A 377 18.89 1.56 2.91
C VAL A 377 18.49 2.43 4.11
N GLY A 378 17.64 1.92 5.01
CA GLY A 378 17.11 2.67 6.15
C GLY A 378 16.14 3.79 5.75
N LYS A 379 15.48 3.68 4.59
CA LYS A 379 14.58 4.73 4.06
C LYS A 379 13.14 4.24 3.95
N THR A 380 12.23 5.04 4.50
CA THR A 380 10.77 4.81 4.47
C THR A 380 10.10 5.72 3.45
N TYR A 381 9.20 5.16 2.67
CA TYR A 381 8.44 5.86 1.64
C TYR A 381 6.95 5.69 1.85
N LEU A 382 6.17 6.71 1.52
CA LEU A 382 4.72 6.55 1.36
C LEU A 382 4.44 5.87 0.01
N GLN A 383 3.91 4.64 0.06
CA GLN A 383 3.49 3.94 -1.13
C GLN A 383 2.07 4.33 -1.53
N PHE A 384 1.14 4.26 -0.59
CA PHE A 384 -0.28 4.48 -0.85
C PHE A 384 -0.92 5.27 0.28
N ARG A 385 -1.83 6.18 -0.11
CA ARG A 385 -2.75 6.85 0.79
C ARG A 385 -4.13 6.86 0.16
N GLY A 386 -5.14 6.50 0.94
CA GLY A 386 -6.54 6.50 0.47
C GLY A 386 -7.50 6.55 1.64
N ARG A 387 -8.80 6.54 1.35
CA ARG A 387 -9.84 6.49 2.39
C ARG A 387 -11.01 5.61 1.94
N ASP A 388 -11.39 4.69 2.80
CA ASP A 388 -12.55 3.80 2.66
C ASP A 388 -13.14 3.47 4.04
N THR A 389 -14.45 3.69 4.18
CA THR A 389 -15.19 3.63 5.45
C THR A 389 -15.87 2.28 5.70
N GLU A 390 -15.79 1.36 4.73
CA GLU A 390 -16.44 0.04 4.75
C GLU A 390 -15.59 -1.06 5.40
N GLY A 391 -16.14 -2.25 5.66
CA GLY A 391 -15.36 -3.39 6.20
C GLY A 391 -14.77 -3.11 7.59
N ASN A 392 -15.64 -2.89 8.56
CA ASN A 392 -15.34 -2.55 9.96
C ASN A 392 -15.19 -3.78 10.88
N VAL A 393 -15.26 -5.00 10.32
CA VAL A 393 -15.16 -6.27 11.06
C VAL A 393 -14.10 -7.16 10.39
N SER A 394 -13.29 -7.84 11.21
CA SER A 394 -12.35 -8.88 10.79
C SER A 394 -12.51 -10.12 11.66
N SER A 395 -12.39 -11.30 11.06
CA SER A 395 -12.29 -12.59 11.76
C SER A 395 -10.91 -13.23 11.58
N SER A 396 -10.21 -12.94 10.49
CA SER A 396 -8.92 -13.55 10.18
C SER A 396 -8.04 -12.66 9.30
N ILE A 397 -6.79 -13.08 9.14
CA ILE A 397 -5.83 -12.59 8.16
C ILE A 397 -5.32 -13.76 7.32
N LYS A 398 -4.85 -13.48 6.10
CA LYS A 398 -4.18 -14.47 5.24
C LYS A 398 -2.89 -13.92 4.66
N ILE A 399 -1.89 -14.78 4.58
CA ILE A 399 -0.70 -14.54 3.75
C ILE A 399 -0.65 -15.58 2.64
N ASN A 400 -0.46 -15.13 1.40
CA ASN A 400 -0.30 -15.98 0.24
C ASN A 400 0.97 -15.59 -0.51
N ILE A 401 1.82 -16.59 -0.76
CA ILE A 401 2.98 -16.46 -1.66
C ILE A 401 2.66 -17.29 -2.91
N ALA A 402 2.25 -16.60 -3.97
CA ALA A 402 1.77 -17.20 -5.21
C ALA A 402 2.87 -17.27 -6.27
N LYS A 403 2.75 -18.28 -7.14
CA LYS A 403 3.57 -18.45 -8.35
C LYS A 403 5.09 -18.43 -8.07
N PRO A 404 5.60 -19.11 -7.02
CA PRO A 404 7.05 -19.27 -6.89
C PRO A 404 7.54 -20.01 -8.14
N LEU A 405 8.68 -19.57 -8.69
CA LEU A 405 9.16 -19.98 -10.02
C LEU A 405 9.73 -21.41 -10.07
N THR A 406 9.13 -22.33 -9.30
CA THR A 406 9.47 -23.76 -9.17
C THR A 406 9.44 -24.48 -10.51
N LYS A 407 8.40 -24.25 -11.33
CA LYS A 407 8.28 -24.81 -12.70
C LYS A 407 9.46 -24.46 -13.62
N TYR A 408 10.19 -23.38 -13.31
CA TYR A 408 11.30 -22.89 -14.13
C TYR A 408 12.68 -23.22 -13.55
N GLY A 409 12.76 -23.96 -12.44
CA GLY A 409 14.04 -24.27 -11.78
C GLY A 409 14.74 -23.04 -11.20
N LEU A 410 13.98 -21.96 -10.96
CA LEU A 410 14.45 -20.72 -10.33
C LEU A 410 14.01 -20.58 -8.87
N PHE A 411 13.29 -21.57 -8.35
CA PHE A 411 13.09 -21.71 -6.91
C PHE A 411 14.35 -22.37 -6.31
N PRO A 412 14.89 -21.85 -5.20
CA PRO A 412 14.39 -20.75 -4.38
C PRO A 412 14.98 -19.37 -4.74
N GLN A 413 15.78 -19.25 -5.81
CA GLN A 413 16.62 -18.07 -6.07
C GLN A 413 15.83 -16.77 -6.25
N VAL A 414 14.64 -16.80 -6.87
CA VAL A 414 13.82 -15.60 -7.19
C VAL A 414 12.52 -15.53 -6.38
N THR A 415 12.41 -16.33 -5.32
CA THR A 415 11.20 -16.47 -4.53
C THR A 415 11.20 -15.52 -3.35
N MET A 416 10.11 -14.77 -3.18
CA MET A 416 9.95 -13.87 -2.06
C MET A 416 9.65 -14.66 -0.78
N TYR A 417 10.16 -14.15 0.33
CA TYR A 417 9.94 -14.69 1.68
C TYR A 417 9.21 -13.68 2.53
N VAL A 418 8.56 -14.15 3.59
CA VAL A 418 7.75 -13.31 4.48
C VAL A 418 8.07 -13.63 5.92
N ASP A 419 8.08 -12.62 6.76
CA ASP A 419 8.39 -12.71 8.17
C ASP A 419 7.73 -11.57 8.98
N CYS A 420 7.86 -11.61 10.32
CA CYS A 420 7.51 -10.55 11.25
C CYS A 420 6.08 -10.04 11.04
N PHE A 421 5.09 -10.77 11.56
CA PHE A 421 3.70 -10.33 11.58
C PHE A 421 3.37 -9.70 12.92
N THR A 422 3.16 -8.39 12.91
CA THR A 422 2.64 -7.70 14.09
C THR A 422 1.37 -6.90 13.76
N ILE A 423 0.38 -6.98 14.65
CA ILE A 423 -0.86 -6.19 14.53
C ILE A 423 -1.11 -5.43 15.83
N TYR A 424 -1.15 -4.12 15.73
CA TYR A 424 -1.47 -3.20 16.80
C TYR A 424 -2.93 -2.76 16.64
N LYS A 425 -3.88 -3.54 17.18
CA LYS A 425 -5.30 -3.22 17.10
C LYS A 425 -5.58 -1.88 17.79
N ASN A 426 -6.29 -0.99 17.09
CA ASN A 426 -6.66 0.36 17.56
C ASN A 426 -5.45 1.27 17.94
N ARG A 427 -4.25 0.96 17.46
CA ARG A 427 -3.06 1.81 17.62
C ARG A 427 -2.46 2.11 16.24
N TYR A 428 -2.07 3.36 16.04
CA TYR A 428 -1.74 3.91 14.71
C TYR A 428 -0.29 4.37 14.70
N LEU A 429 0.63 3.48 14.30
CA LEU A 429 2.07 3.72 14.35
C LEU A 429 2.52 4.42 13.06
N PHE A 430 2.24 5.71 12.98
CA PHE A 430 2.78 6.58 11.94
C PHE A 430 4.30 6.75 12.10
N PRO A 431 5.03 7.14 11.04
CA PRO A 431 6.41 7.59 11.18
C PRO A 431 6.54 8.61 12.31
N GLU A 432 7.61 8.50 13.09
CA GLU A 432 7.84 9.37 14.23
C GLU A 432 7.94 10.83 13.81
N LYS A 433 7.48 11.72 14.71
CA LYS A 433 7.67 13.15 14.52
C LYS A 433 9.16 13.46 14.47
N SER A 434 9.61 14.10 13.40
CA SER A 434 10.97 14.62 13.30
C SER A 434 10.99 15.89 12.47
N ALA A 435 11.94 16.78 12.76
CA ALA A 435 12.27 17.92 11.92
C ALA A 435 13.79 18.06 11.90
N VAL A 436 14.41 17.81 10.74
CA VAL A 436 15.87 17.76 10.61
C VAL A 436 16.30 18.60 9.42
N TYR A 437 17.30 19.46 9.62
CA TYR A 437 17.95 20.17 8.53
C TYR A 437 18.87 19.21 7.76
N ARG A 438 18.49 18.89 6.52
CA ARG A 438 19.22 17.93 5.67
C ARG A 438 18.99 18.19 4.19
N GLN A 439 19.74 17.48 3.35
CA GLN A 439 19.41 17.37 1.94
C GLN A 439 18.12 16.57 1.75
N TYR A 440 17.23 17.06 0.89
CA TYR A 440 16.03 16.36 0.45
C TYR A 440 15.95 16.36 -1.07
N VAL A 441 15.24 15.38 -1.64
CA VAL A 441 14.94 15.37 -3.06
C VAL A 441 13.96 16.51 -3.34
N HIS A 442 14.46 17.58 -3.97
CA HIS A 442 13.66 18.73 -4.37
C HIS A 442 12.83 18.42 -5.62
N ASN A 443 13.41 17.72 -6.60
CA ASN A 443 12.72 17.31 -7.83
C ASN A 443 13.50 16.19 -8.54
N TYR A 444 12.99 15.68 -9.66
CA TYR A 444 13.76 14.87 -10.59
C TYR A 444 13.82 15.52 -11.97
N GLN A 445 15.03 15.65 -12.52
CA GLN A 445 15.30 16.34 -13.77
C GLN A 445 15.84 15.39 -14.83
N TRP A 446 15.31 15.51 -16.04
CA TRP A 446 15.76 14.72 -17.17
C TRP A 446 17.18 15.08 -17.60
N ARG A 447 18.03 14.05 -17.80
CA ARG A 447 19.37 14.20 -18.38
C ARG A 447 19.66 13.09 -19.38
N GLN A 448 20.35 13.44 -20.47
CA GLN A 448 20.84 12.48 -21.48
C GLN A 448 22.18 11.87 -21.09
N GLU A 449 22.29 11.45 -19.83
CA GLU A 449 23.49 10.81 -19.26
C GLU A 449 23.13 9.39 -18.79
N PRO A 450 24.00 8.38 -19.01
CA PRO A 450 23.78 7.06 -18.43
C PRO A 450 23.76 7.17 -16.89
N ARG A 451 22.75 6.56 -16.27
CA ARG A 451 22.73 6.35 -14.82
C ARG A 451 23.00 4.88 -14.58
N GLU A 452 24.14 4.55 -13.98
CA GLU A 452 24.32 3.25 -13.35
C GLU A 452 23.42 3.24 -12.11
N ASP A 453 22.26 2.56 -12.17
CA ASP A 453 21.47 2.33 -10.97
C ASP A 453 22.20 1.27 -10.12
N PRO A 454 22.74 1.62 -8.94
CA PRO A 454 23.45 0.67 -8.10
C PRO A 454 22.58 -0.55 -7.76
N ARG A 455 21.26 -0.40 -7.80
CA ARG A 455 20.27 -1.44 -7.49
C ARG A 455 19.94 -2.34 -8.69
N GLN A 456 20.40 -1.99 -9.90
CA GLN A 456 20.35 -2.85 -11.10
C GLN A 456 21.66 -3.62 -11.34
N SER A 457 22.74 -3.27 -10.63
CA SER A 457 24.06 -3.92 -10.75
C SER A 457 24.01 -5.42 -10.49
N TYR A 458 23.21 -5.87 -9.52
CA TYR A 458 23.08 -7.29 -9.19
C TYR A 458 22.36 -8.10 -10.26
N LEU A 459 21.31 -7.54 -10.88
CA LEU A 459 20.66 -8.16 -12.04
C LEU A 459 21.67 -8.34 -13.16
N TYR A 460 22.49 -7.32 -13.41
CA TYR A 460 23.57 -7.40 -14.38
C TYR A 460 24.54 -8.56 -14.06
N THR A 461 25.02 -8.66 -12.83
CA THR A 461 25.92 -9.75 -12.40
C THR A 461 25.26 -11.14 -12.48
N TYR A 462 24.00 -11.28 -12.05
CA TYR A 462 23.26 -12.53 -12.12
C TYR A 462 23.00 -12.96 -13.57
N TRP A 463 22.67 -12.00 -14.45
CA TRP A 463 22.51 -12.25 -15.87
C TRP A 463 23.84 -12.62 -16.52
N GLU A 464 24.95 -11.94 -16.23
CA GLU A 464 26.29 -12.33 -16.70
C GLU A 464 26.67 -13.73 -16.23
N TYR A 465 26.31 -14.14 -15.01
CA TYR A 465 26.48 -15.53 -14.57
C TYR A 465 25.64 -16.52 -15.39
N LEU A 466 24.40 -16.17 -15.73
CA LEU A 466 23.50 -17.01 -16.54
C LEU A 466 23.82 -17.00 -18.05
N LYS A 467 24.63 -16.06 -18.53
CA LYS A 467 25.10 -15.96 -19.93
C LYS A 467 25.79 -17.24 -20.42
N ASP A 468 26.52 -17.90 -19.53
CA ASP A 468 27.25 -19.14 -19.83
C ASP A 468 26.46 -20.39 -19.41
N SER A 469 25.19 -20.24 -19.02
CA SER A 469 24.35 -21.38 -18.64
C SER A 469 24.12 -22.33 -19.81
N THR A 470 24.19 -23.63 -19.55
CA THR A 470 23.81 -24.68 -20.51
C THR A 470 22.32 -24.61 -20.88
N ASN A 471 21.48 -23.99 -20.04
CA ASN A 471 20.06 -23.80 -20.30
C ASN A 471 19.83 -22.71 -21.36
N ILE A 472 19.33 -23.12 -22.53
CA ILE A 472 19.07 -22.24 -23.68
C ILE A 472 18.04 -21.14 -23.38
N GLN A 473 17.15 -21.34 -22.41
CA GLN A 473 16.21 -20.30 -22.01
C GLN A 473 16.92 -19.15 -21.31
N TYR A 474 17.78 -19.44 -20.31
CA TYR A 474 18.52 -18.41 -19.56
C TYR A 474 19.39 -17.52 -20.46
N ARG A 475 20.02 -18.08 -21.50
CA ARG A 475 20.76 -17.31 -22.51
C ARG A 475 19.89 -16.38 -23.37
N ARG A 476 18.66 -16.80 -23.70
CA ARG A 476 17.70 -15.92 -24.40
C ARG A 476 17.22 -14.77 -23.51
N TRP A 477 17.21 -14.98 -22.20
CA TRP A 477 16.76 -14.00 -21.21
C TRP A 477 17.79 -12.88 -21.01
N TYR A 478 19.07 -13.24 -20.92
CA TYR A 478 20.22 -12.32 -20.85
C TYR A 478 20.18 -11.20 -21.91
N ASN A 479 20.08 -11.55 -23.20
CA ASN A 479 20.20 -10.56 -24.29
C ASN A 479 19.05 -9.54 -24.36
N ARG A 480 17.84 -9.87 -23.88
CA ARG A 480 16.68 -8.97 -23.90
C ARG A 480 16.69 -8.00 -22.72
N GLU A 481 16.96 -8.50 -21.51
CA GLU A 481 16.98 -7.69 -20.28
C GLU A 481 18.11 -6.66 -20.31
N LEU A 482 19.28 -7.01 -20.84
CA LEU A 482 20.39 -6.07 -21.04
C LEU A 482 20.04 -4.88 -21.92
N ASN A 483 19.26 -5.08 -22.99
CA ASN A 483 18.82 -3.99 -23.85
C ASN A 483 17.77 -3.09 -23.19
N TRP A 484 16.98 -3.65 -22.26
CA TRP A 484 15.99 -2.89 -21.48
C TRP A 484 16.65 -2.10 -20.34
N MET A 485 17.60 -2.72 -19.63
CA MET A 485 18.40 -2.08 -18.57
C MET A 485 19.38 -1.03 -19.11
N LYS A 486 19.88 -1.18 -20.35
CA LYS A 486 20.70 -0.18 -21.06
C LYS A 486 19.90 1.01 -21.62
N GLY A 487 18.60 1.10 -21.31
CA GLY A 487 17.69 2.15 -21.76
C GLY A 487 18.22 3.54 -21.41
N LYS A 488 18.61 4.28 -22.45
CA LYS A 488 19.15 5.64 -22.39
C LYS A 488 18.13 6.59 -21.77
N ASN A 489 18.66 7.48 -20.93
CA ASN A 489 18.02 8.64 -20.32
C ASN A 489 17.19 8.39 -19.04
N HIS A 490 17.62 9.02 -17.95
CA HIS A 490 17.05 8.86 -16.62
C HIS A 490 16.71 10.23 -16.05
N TYR A 491 15.68 10.29 -15.21
CA TYR A 491 15.44 11.46 -14.38
C TYR A 491 16.35 11.37 -13.14
N TRP A 492 17.14 12.41 -12.91
CA TRP A 492 18.10 12.52 -11.83
C TRP A 492 17.54 13.33 -10.67
N PRO A 493 17.65 12.86 -9.43
CA PRO A 493 17.23 13.65 -8.29
C PRO A 493 18.05 14.94 -8.20
N ILE A 494 17.36 16.07 -8.08
CA ILE A 494 17.92 17.36 -7.69
C ILE A 494 17.71 17.49 -6.18
N TYR A 495 18.79 17.81 -5.47
CA TYR A 495 18.74 18.02 -4.03
C TYR A 495 18.77 19.51 -3.68
N LYS A 496 18.04 19.88 -2.63
CA LYS A 496 18.19 21.15 -1.91
C LYS A 496 18.35 20.86 -0.42
N ASN A 497 18.83 21.84 0.33
CA ASN A 497 18.83 21.79 1.79
C ASN A 497 17.53 22.42 2.32
N GLY A 498 17.04 21.89 3.44
CA GLY A 498 15.87 22.43 4.13
C GLY A 498 15.58 21.67 5.40
N ILE A 499 14.66 22.18 6.20
CA ILE A 499 14.11 21.48 7.36
C ILE A 499 13.06 20.50 6.86
N VAL A 500 13.36 19.21 6.95
CA VAL A 500 12.46 18.13 6.54
C VAL A 500 11.64 17.68 7.73
N VAL A 501 10.34 17.93 7.65
CA VAL A 501 9.34 17.61 8.66
C VAL A 501 8.66 16.29 8.32
N ASN A 502 8.73 15.33 9.23
CA ASN A 502 8.12 14.01 9.11
C ASN A 502 7.21 13.70 10.32
N GLY A 503 6.39 12.67 10.18
CA GLY A 503 5.38 12.27 11.14
C GLY A 503 4.09 13.06 11.02
N ARG A 504 3.19 12.87 11.99
CA ARG A 504 1.86 13.50 11.99
C ARG A 504 1.64 14.40 13.20
N ASN A 505 0.65 15.28 13.11
CA ASN A 505 0.33 16.27 14.14
C ASN A 505 1.55 17.15 14.53
N VAL A 506 2.45 17.46 13.59
CA VAL A 506 3.59 18.34 13.86
C VAL A 506 3.12 19.80 13.91
N THR A 507 3.64 20.59 14.85
CA THR A 507 3.38 22.03 15.00
C THR A 507 4.65 22.85 14.74
N LEU A 508 4.54 24.18 14.64
CA LEU A 508 5.71 25.05 14.50
C LEU A 508 6.63 24.99 15.74
N ALA A 509 6.05 24.91 16.94
CA ALA A 509 6.80 24.75 18.19
C ALA A 509 7.56 23.40 18.24
N ASP A 510 6.93 22.32 17.75
CA ASP A 510 7.59 21.02 17.61
C ASP A 510 8.80 21.12 16.68
N ILE A 511 8.67 21.80 15.54
CA ILE A 511 9.78 22.01 14.60
C ILE A 511 10.93 22.76 15.27
N ALA A 512 10.67 23.88 15.93
CA ALA A 512 11.71 24.66 16.62
C ALA A 512 12.45 23.83 17.68
N ARG A 513 11.72 23.03 18.46
CA ARG A 513 12.29 22.13 19.48
C ARG A 513 13.15 21.01 18.87
N MET A 514 12.71 20.41 17.76
CA MET A 514 13.41 19.29 17.13
C MET A 514 14.61 19.74 16.31
N VAL A 515 14.54 20.89 15.64
CA VAL A 515 15.67 21.50 14.93
C VAL A 515 16.70 22.03 15.93
N ASN A 516 16.24 22.64 17.03
CA ASN A 516 17.08 23.18 18.11
C ASN A 516 18.20 24.11 17.64
N ASP A 517 17.93 24.88 16.58
CA ASP A 517 18.83 25.87 16.01
C ASP A 517 18.03 27.09 15.53
N PRO A 518 17.97 28.17 16.35
CA PRO A 518 17.25 29.39 16.02
C PRO A 518 17.75 30.10 14.75
N SER A 519 18.97 29.81 14.29
CA SER A 519 19.50 30.36 13.03
C SER A 519 18.86 29.74 11.79
N LEU A 520 18.25 28.55 11.93
CA LEU A 520 17.49 27.86 10.89
C LEU A 520 15.99 28.02 11.09
N PHE A 521 15.52 27.92 12.34
CA PHE A 521 14.11 28.03 12.69
C PHE A 521 13.94 28.53 14.12
N SER A 522 13.36 29.73 14.26
CA SER A 522 13.03 30.31 15.57
C SER A 522 11.53 30.20 15.84
N TYR A 523 11.15 30.13 17.11
CA TYR A 523 9.76 30.19 17.56
C TYR A 523 9.66 30.98 18.86
N ASP A 524 8.81 32.01 18.86
CA ASP A 524 8.46 32.79 20.03
C ASP A 524 7.11 32.30 20.57
N PRO A 525 7.06 31.71 21.79
CA PRO A 525 5.82 31.19 22.37
C PRO A 525 4.84 32.28 22.81
N ASP A 526 5.31 33.49 23.10
CA ASP A 526 4.46 34.59 23.58
C ASP A 526 3.63 35.17 22.44
N THR A 527 4.27 35.34 21.27
CA THR A 527 3.61 35.82 20.05
C THR A 527 3.13 34.70 19.15
N ARG A 528 3.48 33.44 19.46
CA ARG A 528 3.21 32.23 18.65
C ARG A 528 3.67 32.38 17.20
N THR A 529 4.84 32.99 17.03
CA THR A 529 5.42 33.31 15.74
C THR A 529 6.68 32.50 15.49
N ALA A 530 6.74 31.81 14.36
CA ALA A 530 7.93 31.16 13.86
C ALA A 530 8.58 31.97 12.73
N VAL A 531 9.91 31.94 12.65
CA VAL A 531 10.66 32.41 11.48
C VAL A 531 11.54 31.29 10.97
N CYS A 532 11.33 30.89 9.71
CA CYS A 532 12.13 29.90 9.00
C CYS A 532 13.13 30.61 8.08
N TYR A 533 14.43 30.34 8.26
CA TYR A 533 15.54 30.95 7.51
C TYR A 533 16.10 30.03 6.42
N THR A 534 15.33 29.00 6.04
CA THR A 534 15.69 28.05 5.01
C THR A 534 14.42 27.49 4.35
N ASN A 535 14.55 26.49 3.46
CA ASN A 535 13.40 25.79 2.91
C ASN A 535 12.70 25.00 4.03
N LEU A 536 11.37 25.11 4.11
CA LEU A 536 10.55 24.28 4.99
C LEU A 536 9.90 23.18 4.13
N VAL A 537 10.10 21.93 4.50
CA VAL A 537 9.71 20.78 3.68
C VAL A 537 8.81 19.86 4.49
N LEU A 538 7.56 19.73 4.09
CA LEU A 538 6.65 18.72 4.61
C LEU A 538 6.80 17.43 3.80
N ASP A 539 7.39 16.39 4.42
CA ASP A 539 7.80 15.15 3.74
C ASP A 539 6.61 14.28 3.29
N GLU A 540 6.88 13.22 2.52
CA GLU A 540 5.84 12.34 1.98
C GLU A 540 4.93 11.75 3.07
N GLY A 541 3.62 11.98 2.96
CA GLY A 541 2.63 11.50 3.92
C GLY A 541 2.66 12.16 5.31
N ALA A 542 3.55 13.13 5.54
CA ALA A 542 3.64 13.86 6.80
C ALA A 542 2.48 14.84 6.99
N GLU A 543 2.27 15.32 8.23
CA GLU A 543 1.24 16.29 8.57
C GLU A 543 1.78 17.44 9.43
N LEU A 544 1.56 18.66 8.95
CA LEU A 544 1.87 19.91 9.64
C LEU A 544 0.59 20.69 9.90
N ILE A 545 0.41 21.09 11.15
CA ILE A 545 -0.72 21.88 11.64
C ILE A 545 -0.16 23.21 12.15
N ILE A 546 -0.51 24.29 11.45
CA ILE A 546 -0.27 25.67 11.85
C ILE A 546 -1.62 26.19 12.35
N LYS A 547 -1.78 26.32 13.67
CA LYS A 547 -3.08 26.65 14.26
C LYS A 547 -2.99 27.75 15.31
N ASN A 548 -3.64 28.88 15.07
CA ASN A 548 -3.50 30.11 15.87
C ASN A 548 -2.03 30.55 15.98
N GLU A 549 -1.28 30.46 14.88
CA GLU A 549 0.16 30.77 14.83
C GLU A 549 0.50 31.61 13.59
N THR A 550 1.67 32.23 13.62
CA THR A 550 2.26 32.89 12.44
C THR A 550 3.52 32.18 12.00
N LEU A 551 3.61 31.77 10.74
CA LEU A 551 4.86 31.33 10.11
C LEU A 551 5.37 32.41 9.17
N LYS A 552 6.62 32.84 9.38
CA LYS A 552 7.35 33.74 8.49
C LYS A 552 8.45 32.99 7.76
N MET A 553 8.48 33.08 6.44
CA MET A 553 9.58 32.60 5.61
C MET A 553 10.53 33.78 5.36
N HIS A 554 11.74 33.72 5.91
CA HIS A 554 12.75 34.73 5.63
C HIS A 554 13.38 34.47 4.27
N CYS A 555 13.70 35.52 3.52
CA CYS A 555 14.39 35.47 2.23
C CYS A 555 15.27 36.72 2.07
N ASN A 556 16.53 36.57 1.70
CA ASN A 556 17.43 37.67 1.36
C ASN A 556 17.21 38.17 -0.08
N SER A 557 16.63 37.33 -0.94
CA SER A 557 16.23 37.67 -2.30
C SER A 557 14.84 37.08 -2.65
N PRO A 558 14.10 37.68 -3.59
CA PRO A 558 12.77 37.19 -3.95
C PRO A 558 12.81 35.70 -4.39
N GLY A 559 12.00 34.87 -3.73
CA GLY A 559 11.86 33.45 -4.02
C GLY A 559 13.04 32.56 -3.61
N GLU A 560 13.96 33.03 -2.77
CA GLU A 560 15.12 32.26 -2.30
C GLU A 560 14.73 30.96 -1.58
N HIS A 561 13.73 31.05 -0.69
CA HIS A 561 13.27 29.93 0.11
C HIS A 561 11.85 29.49 -0.25
N GLU A 562 11.63 28.19 -0.08
CA GLU A 562 10.43 27.50 -0.50
C GLU A 562 9.72 26.88 0.70
N PHE A 563 8.39 26.89 0.65
CA PHE A 563 7.57 25.98 1.45
C PHE A 563 7.14 24.81 0.56
N ALA A 564 7.84 23.69 0.71
CA ALA A 564 7.63 22.48 -0.07
C ALA A 564 6.63 21.54 0.61
N VAL A 565 5.62 21.11 -0.15
CA VAL A 565 4.56 20.19 0.28
C VAL A 565 4.64 18.95 -0.62
N LEU A 566 5.19 17.86 -0.06
CA LEU A 566 5.51 16.66 -0.82
C LEU A 566 4.31 15.70 -0.95
N TYR A 567 4.52 14.62 -1.69
CA TYR A 567 3.46 13.70 -2.11
C TYR A 567 2.66 13.13 -0.94
N GLY A 568 1.33 13.18 -1.02
CA GLY A 568 0.44 12.60 -0.02
C GLY A 568 0.42 13.30 1.34
N SER A 569 1.11 14.43 1.50
CA SER A 569 1.21 15.17 2.77
C SER A 569 -0.10 15.87 3.16
N THR A 570 -0.22 16.29 4.41
CA THR A 570 -1.39 17.00 4.95
C THR A 570 -0.96 18.33 5.55
N LEU A 571 -1.39 19.45 4.95
CA LEU A 571 -1.11 20.79 5.45
C LEU A 571 -2.41 21.44 5.96
N ARG A 572 -2.43 21.82 7.23
CA ARG A 572 -3.55 22.51 7.87
C ARG A 572 -3.09 23.88 8.38
N ILE A 573 -3.66 24.95 7.84
CA ILE A 573 -3.43 26.33 8.27
C ILE A 573 -4.78 26.85 8.76
N LEU A 574 -4.91 26.98 10.08
CA LEU A 574 -6.19 27.23 10.76
C LEU A 574 -6.05 28.45 11.66
N ASP A 575 -6.89 29.47 11.46
CA ASP A 575 -6.86 30.70 12.25
C ASP A 575 -5.45 31.32 12.31
N SER A 576 -4.69 31.26 11.21
CA SER A 576 -3.24 31.47 11.19
C SER A 576 -2.76 32.36 10.05
N THR A 577 -1.52 32.82 10.12
CA THR A 577 -0.86 33.57 9.04
C THR A 577 0.39 32.85 8.55
N VAL A 578 0.53 32.67 7.24
CA VAL A 578 1.78 32.25 6.58
C VAL A 578 2.24 33.36 5.65
N THR A 579 3.43 33.91 5.90
CA THR A 579 3.90 35.08 5.17
C THR A 579 5.42 35.15 5.03
N SER A 580 5.95 36.16 4.33
CA SER A 580 7.37 36.47 4.33
C SER A 580 7.80 37.26 5.58
N ASP A 581 9.03 37.05 6.03
CA ASP A 581 9.61 37.82 7.14
C ASP A 581 9.94 39.28 6.75
N ASN A 582 10.20 39.51 5.46
CA ASN A 582 10.53 40.81 4.90
C ASN A 582 9.85 41.01 3.53
N GLY A 583 10.28 42.02 2.76
CA GLY A 583 9.69 42.35 1.46
C GLY A 583 9.87 41.30 0.37
N ASN A 584 10.83 40.38 0.51
CA ASN A 584 11.06 39.31 -0.46
C ASN A 584 10.02 38.19 -0.27
N TYR A 585 9.28 37.88 -1.34
CA TYR A 585 8.33 36.76 -1.31
C TYR A 585 9.03 35.41 -1.18
N PHE A 586 8.37 34.43 -0.56
CA PHE A 586 8.76 33.02 -0.64
C PHE A 586 7.97 32.31 -1.75
N THR A 587 8.41 31.12 -2.16
CA THR A 587 7.66 30.32 -3.16
C THR A 587 7.05 29.06 -2.57
N TRP A 588 5.90 28.66 -3.10
CA TRP A 588 5.33 27.35 -2.83
C TRP A 588 5.96 26.30 -3.76
N ARG A 589 6.21 25.10 -3.23
CA ARG A 589 6.60 23.93 -4.04
C ARG A 589 5.71 22.74 -3.72
N PHE A 590 4.61 22.60 -4.44
CA PHE A 590 3.77 21.40 -4.37
C PHE A 590 4.30 20.32 -5.32
N SER A 591 4.28 19.06 -4.88
CA SER A 591 4.49 17.92 -5.79
C SER A 591 3.42 17.91 -6.89
N GLY A 592 3.76 17.50 -8.11
CA GLY A 592 2.91 17.58 -9.29
C GLY A 592 3.69 17.46 -10.60
N THR A 593 3.16 18.07 -11.66
CA THR A 593 3.71 17.97 -13.02
C THR A 593 5.05 18.66 -13.14
N THR A 594 5.24 19.86 -12.58
CA THR A 594 6.53 20.59 -12.65
C THR A 594 7.54 20.08 -11.63
N HIS A 595 7.07 19.56 -10.50
CA HIS A 595 7.88 19.00 -9.43
C HIS A 595 7.40 17.59 -9.08
N PHE A 596 8.00 16.54 -9.64
CA PHE A 596 7.45 15.19 -9.52
C PHE A 596 7.18 14.79 -8.05
N GLY A 597 6.03 14.16 -7.81
CA GLY A 597 5.67 13.45 -6.59
C GLY A 597 6.07 11.97 -6.62
N TYR A 598 5.60 11.19 -5.65
CA TYR A 598 5.79 9.73 -5.49
C TYR A 598 7.24 9.23 -5.64
N TYR A 599 8.08 9.52 -4.65
CA TYR A 599 9.51 9.25 -4.74
C TYR A 599 9.83 7.76 -4.80
N LEU A 600 9.03 6.90 -4.17
CA LEU A 600 9.21 5.46 -4.25
C LEU A 600 9.22 4.97 -5.71
N GLY A 601 8.26 5.43 -6.52
CA GLY A 601 8.20 5.13 -7.95
C GLY A 601 9.35 5.75 -8.73
N ALA A 602 9.59 7.06 -8.57
CA ALA A 602 10.66 7.76 -9.31
C ALA A 602 12.04 7.17 -9.03
N GLU A 603 12.28 6.83 -7.76
CA GLU A 603 13.54 6.27 -7.32
C GLU A 603 13.71 4.87 -7.86
N THR A 604 12.71 3.98 -7.77
CA THR A 604 12.87 2.55 -8.10
C THR A 604 12.53 2.18 -9.55
N CYS A 605 11.50 2.78 -10.15
CA CYS A 605 10.99 2.46 -11.48
C CYS A 605 11.49 3.42 -12.57
N GLY A 606 11.89 4.64 -12.19
CA GLY A 606 11.84 5.81 -13.07
C GLY A 606 10.51 6.56 -12.92
N VAL A 607 10.33 7.64 -13.66
CA VAL A 607 9.10 8.47 -13.59
C VAL A 607 7.92 7.73 -14.26
N ASP A 608 6.86 7.52 -13.49
CA ASP A 608 5.56 6.92 -13.84
C ASP A 608 4.42 7.96 -13.73
N ASN A 609 3.20 7.58 -14.09
CA ASN A 609 1.97 8.36 -14.11
C ASN A 609 1.66 9.06 -12.78
N ILE A 610 1.83 8.36 -11.65
CA ILE A 610 1.53 8.94 -10.34
C ILE A 610 2.59 9.95 -9.89
N ASN A 611 3.76 10.00 -10.53
CA ASN A 611 4.74 11.05 -10.27
C ASN A 611 4.24 12.44 -10.67
N TYR A 612 3.24 12.55 -11.54
CA TYR A 612 2.67 13.83 -11.93
C TYR A 612 1.71 14.41 -10.89
N VAL A 613 1.42 13.76 -9.75
CA VAL A 613 0.36 14.20 -8.80
C VAL A 613 0.92 14.69 -7.46
N SER A 614 0.17 15.57 -6.79
CA SER A 614 0.42 15.92 -5.40
C SER A 614 -0.19 14.92 -4.43
N PHE A 615 -1.49 14.63 -4.57
CA PHE A 615 -2.30 13.90 -3.60
C PHE A 615 -2.23 14.43 -2.16
N SER A 616 -1.84 15.69 -2.00
CA SER A 616 -1.84 16.36 -0.70
C SER A 616 -3.27 16.70 -0.26
N SER A 617 -3.48 16.75 1.06
CA SER A 617 -4.69 17.33 1.67
C SER A 617 -4.33 18.72 2.19
N ILE A 618 -4.99 19.75 1.66
CA ILE A 618 -4.67 21.15 1.96
C ILE A 618 -5.91 21.82 2.54
N THR A 619 -5.79 22.31 3.77
CA THR A 619 -6.85 23.04 4.47
C THR A 619 -6.32 24.39 4.92
N ILE A 620 -6.94 25.47 4.44
CA ILE A 620 -6.65 26.86 4.81
C ILE A 620 -7.97 27.48 5.25
N GLU A 621 -8.14 27.72 6.55
CA GLU A 621 -9.40 28.21 7.10
C GLU A 621 -9.17 29.38 8.05
N ASN A 622 -9.99 30.42 7.90
CA ASN A 622 -9.89 31.66 8.70
C ASN A 622 -8.46 32.23 8.74
N SER A 623 -7.73 32.12 7.62
CA SER A 623 -6.28 32.29 7.60
C SER A 623 -5.81 33.25 6.52
N ILE A 624 -4.56 33.70 6.64
CA ILE A 624 -3.92 34.62 5.71
C ILE A 624 -2.68 33.95 5.11
N ILE A 625 -2.65 33.81 3.78
CA ILE A 625 -1.46 33.53 3.00
C ILE A 625 -1.04 34.84 2.34
N ASN A 626 0.18 35.31 2.62
CA ASN A 626 0.60 36.65 2.24
C ASN A 626 2.03 36.71 1.70
N ASN A 627 2.26 37.50 0.64
CA ASN A 627 3.58 37.74 0.04
C ASN A 627 4.26 36.44 -0.42
N SER A 628 3.59 35.71 -1.30
CA SER A 628 4.08 34.43 -1.82
C SER A 628 3.89 34.31 -3.32
N ALA A 629 4.57 33.35 -3.95
CA ALA A 629 4.49 33.11 -5.38
C ALA A 629 4.40 31.61 -5.71
N TYR A 630 4.05 31.29 -6.96
CA TYR A 630 4.04 29.92 -7.50
C TYR A 630 3.13 28.93 -6.75
N MET A 631 1.94 29.35 -6.30
CA MET A 631 0.98 28.44 -5.65
C MET A 631 0.29 27.53 -6.68
N PHE A 632 0.98 26.46 -7.09
CA PHE A 632 0.50 25.50 -8.09
C PHE A 632 -0.06 24.22 -7.45
N LEU A 633 -1.39 24.17 -7.29
CA LEU A 633 -2.12 23.08 -6.67
C LEU A 633 -2.47 22.01 -7.73
N ASP A 634 -1.52 21.09 -7.97
CA ASP A 634 -1.62 20.07 -9.03
C ASP A 634 -2.10 18.70 -8.51
N ALA A 635 -3.36 18.36 -8.81
CA ALA A 635 -4.08 17.19 -8.30
C ALA A 635 -3.91 16.97 -6.78
N PRO A 636 -4.38 17.91 -5.95
CA PRO A 636 -4.60 17.63 -4.53
C PRO A 636 -5.64 16.50 -4.38
N LEU A 637 -5.54 15.75 -3.28
CA LEU A 637 -6.58 14.78 -2.92
C LEU A 637 -7.77 15.48 -2.27
N GLU A 638 -7.49 16.49 -1.44
CA GLU A 638 -8.46 17.33 -0.74
C GLU A 638 -7.96 18.79 -0.78
N LEU A 639 -8.83 19.72 -1.15
CA LEU A 639 -8.53 21.15 -1.18
C LEU A 639 -9.67 21.95 -0.56
N THR A 640 -9.38 22.62 0.57
CA THR A 640 -10.32 23.47 1.29
C THR A 640 -9.64 24.80 1.59
N ILE A 641 -10.20 25.90 1.07
CA ILE A 641 -9.79 27.28 1.35
C ILE A 641 -11.04 28.06 1.71
N ARG A 642 -11.22 28.40 2.99
CA ARG A 642 -12.46 29.03 3.49
C ARG A 642 -12.19 30.25 4.34
N ASN A 643 -13.00 31.29 4.19
CA ASN A 643 -12.94 32.50 5.01
C ASN A 643 -11.52 33.07 5.13
N SER A 644 -10.77 33.05 4.04
CA SER A 644 -9.31 33.23 4.05
C SER A 644 -8.85 34.27 3.04
N LYS A 645 -7.63 34.76 3.19
CA LYS A 645 -7.02 35.72 2.28
C LYS A 645 -5.77 35.10 1.64
N ILE A 646 -5.68 35.16 0.32
CA ILE A 646 -4.50 34.77 -0.46
C ILE A 646 -4.04 36.01 -1.23
N ILE A 647 -3.21 36.82 -0.56
CA ILE A 647 -2.98 38.21 -0.95
C ILE A 647 -1.49 38.51 -1.15
N ASN A 648 -1.23 39.61 -1.83
CA ASN A 648 0.11 40.04 -2.24
C ASN A 648 0.84 38.93 -3.01
N LEU A 649 0.15 38.33 -3.98
CA LEU A 649 0.70 37.28 -4.81
C LEU A 649 1.62 37.85 -5.90
N HIS A 650 2.72 37.13 -6.16
CA HIS A 650 3.62 37.38 -7.28
C HIS A 650 3.49 36.28 -8.33
N GLN A 651 3.59 36.62 -9.61
CA GLN A 651 3.45 35.70 -10.72
C GLN A 651 4.82 35.35 -11.33
N VAL A 652 5.35 34.17 -10.97
CA VAL A 652 6.69 33.72 -11.37
C VAL A 652 6.66 32.31 -11.98
N ASP A 653 7.68 31.90 -12.72
CA ASP A 653 7.81 30.51 -13.18
C ASP A 653 9.05 29.85 -12.57
N THR A 654 8.85 28.95 -11.60
CA THR A 654 9.91 28.14 -10.98
C THR A 654 9.85 26.67 -11.41
N GLY A 655 9.05 26.33 -12.42
CA GLY A 655 8.81 24.94 -12.80
C GLY A 655 10.00 24.28 -13.52
N ASP A 656 10.22 22.98 -13.25
CA ASP A 656 11.10 22.17 -14.09
C ASP A 656 10.31 21.53 -15.24
N TYR A 657 10.74 21.85 -16.46
CA TYR A 657 10.15 21.35 -17.71
C TYR A 657 11.07 20.38 -18.45
N SER A 658 12.12 19.89 -17.79
CA SER A 658 13.00 18.87 -18.35
C SER A 658 12.25 17.54 -18.54
N ALA A 659 12.37 16.94 -19.73
CA ALA A 659 11.76 15.65 -20.07
C ALA A 659 12.36 15.07 -21.36
N PRO A 660 12.23 13.76 -21.61
CA PRO A 660 12.42 13.18 -22.94
C PRO A 660 11.50 13.83 -23.97
N SER A 661 11.92 13.84 -25.24
CA SER A 661 11.06 14.22 -26.37
C SER A 661 9.77 13.39 -26.44
N GLY A 662 8.74 13.95 -27.06
CA GLY A 662 7.42 13.32 -27.21
C GLY A 662 6.51 13.60 -26.02
N GLU A 663 5.64 12.64 -25.71
CA GLU A 663 4.57 12.78 -24.72
C GLU A 663 5.03 13.32 -23.35
N PRO A 664 6.15 12.86 -22.74
CA PRO A 664 6.58 13.38 -21.43
C PRO A 664 6.92 14.88 -21.45
N LEU A 665 7.53 15.39 -22.53
CA LEU A 665 7.80 16.80 -22.70
C LEU A 665 6.51 17.59 -22.90
N GLU A 666 5.59 17.07 -23.71
CA GLU A 666 4.31 17.72 -23.97
C GLU A 666 3.46 17.86 -22.70
N ARG A 667 3.48 16.85 -21.82
CA ARG A 667 2.86 16.90 -20.48
C ARG A 667 3.43 18.03 -19.61
N LYS A 668 4.75 18.19 -19.59
CA LYS A 668 5.43 19.27 -18.86
C LYS A 668 5.10 20.64 -19.47
N MET A 669 5.14 20.74 -20.80
CA MET A 669 4.90 22.00 -21.52
C MET A 669 3.45 22.48 -21.43
N PHE A 670 2.49 21.57 -21.27
CA PHE A 670 1.08 21.90 -21.07
C PHE A 670 0.84 22.86 -19.89
N VAL A 671 1.64 22.72 -18.83
CA VAL A 671 1.55 23.55 -17.62
C VAL A 671 2.65 24.63 -17.56
N LYS A 672 3.40 24.88 -18.64
CA LYS A 672 4.48 25.89 -18.63
C LYS A 672 3.95 27.30 -18.47
N GLY A 673 4.70 28.15 -17.76
CA GLY A 673 4.42 29.58 -17.61
C GLY A 673 4.39 30.03 -16.16
N ALA A 674 4.35 31.35 -15.98
CA ALA A 674 4.32 31.98 -14.67
C ALA A 674 3.01 31.70 -13.93
N LYS A 675 3.07 31.60 -12.60
CA LYS A 675 1.97 31.21 -11.72
C LYS A 675 1.94 32.11 -10.49
N ALA A 676 0.82 32.76 -10.26
CA ALA A 676 0.45 33.27 -8.95
C ALA A 676 -0.32 32.19 -8.17
N PHE A 677 -1.50 31.81 -8.68
CA PHE A 677 -2.35 30.76 -8.09
C PHE A 677 -3.00 29.91 -9.18
N TRP A 678 -2.68 28.62 -9.20
CA TRP A 678 -3.18 27.67 -10.20
C TRP A 678 -3.79 26.46 -9.51
N VAL A 679 -4.98 26.04 -9.94
CA VAL A 679 -5.62 24.78 -9.55
C VAL A 679 -5.70 23.89 -10.78
N PHE A 680 -5.12 22.69 -10.71
CA PHE A 680 -5.17 21.73 -11.80
C PHE A 680 -5.75 20.38 -11.36
N ILE A 681 -6.99 20.12 -11.77
CA ILE A 681 -7.73 18.87 -11.57
C ILE A 681 -7.79 18.10 -12.89
N LYS A 682 -7.25 16.88 -12.89
CA LYS A 682 -7.01 16.06 -14.08
C LYS A 682 -7.74 14.71 -14.01
N ASN A 683 -7.18 13.63 -14.55
CA ASN A 683 -7.83 12.30 -14.60
C ASN A 683 -7.92 11.57 -13.25
N TYR A 684 -7.32 12.10 -12.18
CA TYR A 684 -7.40 11.55 -10.83
C TYR A 684 -8.62 12.10 -10.10
N LYS A 685 -9.16 11.32 -9.15
CA LYS A 685 -10.34 11.72 -8.39
C LYS A 685 -9.93 12.66 -7.26
N ILE A 686 -10.68 13.75 -7.10
CA ILE A 686 -10.62 14.65 -5.96
C ILE A 686 -11.69 14.22 -4.94
N ARG A 687 -11.36 14.25 -3.64
CA ARG A 687 -12.30 13.86 -2.58
C ARG A 687 -13.03 15.05 -1.96
N GLU A 688 -12.36 16.19 -1.93
CA GLU A 688 -12.90 17.44 -1.41
C GLU A 688 -12.34 18.62 -2.22
N PHE A 689 -13.23 19.52 -2.61
CA PHE A 689 -12.94 20.81 -3.21
C PHE A 689 -13.86 21.81 -2.52
N ASN A 690 -13.30 22.91 -2.02
CA ASN A 690 -14.09 23.96 -1.42
C ASN A 690 -13.25 25.25 -1.41
N ILE A 691 -13.61 26.20 -2.26
CA ILE A 691 -13.07 27.56 -2.23
C ILE A 691 -14.25 28.49 -1.98
N ASP A 692 -14.36 28.98 -0.75
CA ASP A 692 -15.52 29.72 -0.27
C ASP A 692 -15.10 30.92 0.59
N ASN A 693 -15.58 32.11 0.24
CA ASN A 693 -15.28 33.34 0.96
C ASN A 693 -13.76 33.61 1.03
N VAL A 694 -13.11 33.63 -0.13
CA VAL A 694 -11.67 33.86 -0.26
C VAL A 694 -11.41 35.19 -0.94
N THR A 695 -10.52 36.01 -0.37
CA THR A 695 -10.04 37.25 -1.00
C THR A 695 -8.68 37.03 -1.64
N PHE A 696 -8.54 37.39 -2.91
CA PHE A 696 -7.28 37.35 -3.66
C PHE A 696 -6.78 38.76 -3.99
N SER A 697 -5.46 38.94 -4.00
CA SER A 697 -4.85 40.16 -4.55
C SER A 697 -3.44 39.93 -5.08
N ALA A 698 -3.09 40.68 -6.12
CA ALA A 698 -1.70 40.82 -6.56
C ALA A 698 -0.88 41.62 -5.54
N ALA A 699 0.44 41.44 -5.57
CA ALA A 699 1.36 42.31 -4.85
C ALA A 699 1.39 43.72 -5.48
N PRO A 700 1.65 44.77 -4.69
CA PRO A 700 1.78 46.12 -5.23
C PRO A 700 2.83 46.19 -6.36
N GLY A 701 2.42 46.64 -7.54
CA GLY A 701 3.30 46.81 -8.70
C GLY A 701 3.47 45.58 -9.62
N GLU A 702 2.88 44.42 -9.30
CA GLU A 702 2.88 43.23 -10.19
C GLU A 702 1.95 43.38 -11.40
N GLY A 703 0.92 44.25 -11.30
CA GLY A 703 -0.20 44.27 -12.25
C GLY A 703 -1.22 43.17 -11.93
N PRO A 704 -2.22 42.93 -12.80
CA PRO A 704 -3.17 41.85 -12.58
C PRO A 704 -2.49 40.49 -12.78
N VAL A 705 -2.55 39.65 -11.74
CA VAL A 705 -2.04 38.28 -11.77
C VAL A 705 -3.11 37.29 -12.22
N ASP A 706 -2.70 36.09 -12.64
CA ASP A 706 -3.60 35.03 -13.11
C ASP A 706 -3.99 34.06 -11.98
N TYR A 707 -5.30 33.90 -11.82
CA TYR A 707 -5.93 32.83 -11.04
C TYR A 707 -6.44 31.78 -12.03
N THR A 708 -5.61 30.76 -12.27
CA THR A 708 -5.89 29.78 -13.33
C THR A 708 -6.55 28.52 -12.78
N PHE A 709 -7.69 28.16 -13.36
CA PHE A 709 -8.43 26.95 -13.08
C PHE A 709 -8.40 26.02 -14.29
N ILE A 710 -7.80 24.85 -14.11
CA ILE A 710 -7.72 23.79 -15.10
C ILE A 710 -8.49 22.60 -14.53
N LEU A 711 -9.78 22.50 -14.81
CA LEU A 711 -10.68 21.57 -14.14
C LEU A 711 -11.05 20.39 -15.05
N ASN A 712 -11.39 19.25 -14.45
CA ASN A 712 -11.95 18.10 -15.14
C ASN A 712 -13.45 17.97 -14.83
N CYS A 713 -14.29 18.53 -15.70
CA CYS A 713 -15.75 18.51 -15.50
C CYS A 713 -16.47 17.30 -16.10
N LYS A 714 -15.77 16.40 -16.81
CA LYS A 714 -16.34 15.09 -17.22
C LYS A 714 -16.81 14.28 -16.01
N ASN A 715 -16.14 14.51 -14.89
CA ASN A 715 -16.22 13.73 -13.67
C ASN A 715 -16.67 14.56 -12.46
N ASN A 716 -16.73 15.88 -12.56
CA ASN A 716 -17.00 16.74 -11.40
C ASN A 716 -17.80 17.97 -11.82
N LYS A 717 -18.54 18.55 -10.88
CA LYS A 717 -19.09 19.90 -10.99
C LYS A 717 -18.52 20.70 -9.83
N LEU A 718 -17.68 21.69 -10.15
CA LEU A 718 -16.89 22.43 -9.17
C LEU A 718 -17.17 23.93 -9.35
N ASN A 719 -17.39 24.62 -8.23
CA ASN A 719 -17.67 26.04 -8.16
C ASN A 719 -16.71 26.71 -7.15
N VAL A 720 -16.50 28.01 -7.34
CA VAL A 720 -15.94 28.90 -6.33
C VAL A 720 -17.09 29.75 -5.79
N TYR A 721 -17.16 29.88 -4.47
CA TYR A 721 -18.25 30.55 -3.77
C TYR A 721 -17.76 31.84 -3.10
N ASN A 722 -18.56 32.89 -3.15
CA ASN A 722 -18.47 34.09 -2.31
C ASN A 722 -17.08 34.75 -2.30
N SER A 723 -16.28 34.57 -3.36
CA SER A 723 -14.87 34.94 -3.36
C SER A 723 -14.63 36.22 -4.15
N ASP A 724 -13.64 36.99 -3.71
CA ASP A 724 -13.27 38.27 -4.30
C ASP A 724 -11.91 38.16 -4.97
N PHE A 725 -11.88 38.31 -6.29
CA PHE A 725 -10.66 38.21 -7.09
C PHE A 725 -9.96 39.56 -7.31
N GLY A 726 -10.58 40.66 -6.84
CA GLY A 726 -10.07 42.01 -7.07
C GLY A 726 -9.86 42.28 -8.56
N ASP A 727 -8.71 42.87 -8.88
CA ASP A 727 -8.32 43.23 -10.26
C ASP A 727 -7.60 42.09 -11.00
N GLY A 728 -7.50 40.89 -10.43
CA GLY A 728 -6.79 39.77 -11.07
C GLY A 728 -7.60 39.08 -12.17
N ARG A 729 -6.91 38.35 -13.05
CA ARG A 729 -7.52 37.65 -14.19
C ARG A 729 -7.92 36.23 -13.81
N ILE A 730 -9.18 35.89 -14.04
CA ILE A 730 -9.69 34.53 -13.80
C ILE A 730 -9.58 33.76 -15.11
N VAL A 731 -8.70 32.76 -15.16
CA VAL A 731 -8.38 32.03 -16.38
C VAL A 731 -8.93 30.60 -16.30
N ALA A 732 -9.83 30.23 -17.22
CA ALA A 732 -10.31 28.86 -17.36
C ALA A 732 -9.62 28.16 -18.54
N ARG A 733 -9.09 26.95 -18.35
CA ARG A 733 -8.46 26.13 -19.41
C ARG A 733 -8.92 24.69 -19.33
N LYS A 734 -9.11 24.03 -20.47
CA LYS A 734 -9.38 22.59 -20.55
C LYS A 734 -8.28 21.80 -19.86
N SER A 735 -8.64 20.73 -19.19
CA SER A 735 -7.69 19.82 -18.54
C SER A 735 -7.18 18.76 -19.51
N VAL A 736 -6.11 18.07 -19.15
CA VAL A 736 -5.58 16.91 -19.89
C VAL A 736 -5.29 15.75 -18.94
N LYS A 737 -5.44 14.52 -19.43
CA LYS A 737 -5.02 13.30 -18.76
C LYS A 737 -3.51 13.31 -18.53
N MET A 738 -3.07 13.20 -17.26
CA MET A 738 -1.65 13.00 -16.91
C MET A 738 -1.25 11.53 -16.68
N GLY A 739 -2.20 10.59 -16.57
CA GLY A 739 -1.84 9.16 -16.39
C GLY A 739 -2.86 8.10 -16.81
N SER A 740 -2.36 6.97 -17.37
CA SER A 740 -2.95 5.60 -17.38
C SER A 740 -2.14 4.69 -18.31
N PHE A 741 -1.81 3.49 -17.84
CA PHE A 741 -1.04 2.49 -18.60
C PHE A 741 -1.83 1.63 -19.60
N TRP A 742 -3.18 1.64 -19.62
CA TRP A 742 -3.90 0.60 -20.39
C TRP A 742 -5.21 1.04 -21.06
N ALA A 743 -5.51 2.33 -21.15
CA ALA A 743 -6.64 2.80 -21.95
C ALA A 743 -6.50 4.28 -22.27
N GLU A 744 -6.62 4.61 -23.57
CA GLU A 744 -6.68 5.92 -24.24
C GLU A 744 -5.34 6.59 -24.59
N GLU A 745 -5.22 6.96 -25.87
CA GLU A 745 -4.13 7.73 -26.47
C GLU A 745 -3.99 9.11 -25.78
N TRP A 746 -2.76 9.52 -25.50
CA TRP A 746 -2.48 10.91 -25.17
C TRP A 746 -2.43 11.73 -26.49
N PRO A 747 -2.99 12.94 -26.55
CA PRO A 747 -3.67 13.65 -25.47
C PRO A 747 -5.15 13.28 -25.37
N THR A 748 -5.63 13.04 -24.15
CA THR A 748 -7.06 13.03 -23.83
C THR A 748 -7.39 14.29 -23.04
N TYR A 749 -8.15 15.20 -23.64
CA TYR A 749 -8.58 16.44 -22.99
C TYR A 749 -9.89 16.23 -22.20
N TYR A 750 -10.08 17.05 -21.17
CA TYR A 750 -11.31 17.13 -20.40
C TYR A 750 -11.80 18.57 -20.40
N PRO A 751 -13.10 18.81 -20.65
CA PRO A 751 -13.63 20.17 -20.60
C PRO A 751 -13.47 20.78 -19.21
N CYS A 752 -13.40 22.10 -19.16
CA CYS A 752 -13.36 22.90 -17.93
C CYS A 752 -14.62 23.75 -17.85
N LYS A 753 -15.41 23.56 -16.78
CA LYS A 753 -16.58 24.38 -16.45
C LYS A 753 -16.35 24.97 -15.06
N LEU A 754 -15.99 26.24 -14.98
CA LEU A 754 -15.73 26.94 -13.72
C LEU A 754 -16.97 27.73 -13.33
N GLY A 755 -17.66 27.32 -12.27
CA GLY A 755 -18.74 28.13 -11.70
C GLY A 755 -18.21 29.18 -10.74
N LEU A 756 -18.67 30.42 -10.89
CA LEU A 756 -18.42 31.53 -9.98
C LEU A 756 -19.75 31.94 -9.34
N VAL A 757 -19.97 31.52 -8.09
CA VAL A 757 -21.23 31.75 -7.38
C VAL A 757 -21.05 32.89 -6.40
N ASN A 758 -21.75 34.00 -6.64
CA ASN A 758 -21.67 35.20 -5.81
C ASN A 758 -20.24 35.71 -5.63
N CYS A 759 -19.41 35.63 -6.67
CA CYS A 759 -18.02 36.09 -6.65
C CYS A 759 -17.92 37.54 -7.14
N ARG A 760 -16.91 38.28 -6.65
CA ARG A 760 -16.56 39.63 -7.13
C ARG A 760 -15.34 39.58 -8.04
N PHE A 761 -15.44 40.19 -9.21
CA PHE A 761 -14.39 40.27 -10.22
C PHE A 761 -14.73 41.39 -11.22
N ASP A 762 -13.75 41.80 -12.02
CA ASP A 762 -13.99 42.60 -13.22
C ASP A 762 -14.37 41.67 -14.40
N PRO A 763 -15.54 41.84 -15.05
CA PRO A 763 -15.94 41.02 -16.19
C PRO A 763 -14.93 41.01 -17.35
N GLU A 764 -14.17 42.10 -17.57
CA GLU A 764 -13.14 42.19 -18.61
C GLU A 764 -11.91 41.33 -18.29
N ASN A 765 -11.77 40.88 -17.04
CA ASN A 765 -10.68 40.04 -16.57
C ASN A 765 -11.03 38.53 -16.58
N LEU A 766 -12.16 38.14 -17.15
CA LEU A 766 -12.49 36.73 -17.39
C LEU A 766 -11.85 36.23 -18.69
N ILE A 767 -10.98 35.23 -18.59
CA ILE A 767 -10.18 34.73 -19.71
C ILE A 767 -10.52 33.26 -20.01
N ILE A 768 -10.99 33.00 -21.23
CA ILE A 768 -11.11 31.66 -21.80
C ILE A 768 -9.78 31.28 -22.45
N GLY A 769 -8.98 30.50 -21.72
CA GLY A 769 -7.60 30.18 -22.10
C GLY A 769 -7.45 28.99 -23.06
N SER A 770 -8.54 28.32 -23.42
CA SER A 770 -8.57 27.27 -24.44
C SER A 770 -10.01 27.00 -24.92
N ASP A 771 -10.15 26.27 -26.02
CA ASP A 771 -11.37 25.54 -26.38
C ASP A 771 -11.84 24.63 -25.22
N ASP A 772 -13.11 24.23 -25.24
CA ASP A 772 -13.77 23.40 -24.20
C ASP A 772 -13.67 23.95 -22.75
N ALA A 773 -13.34 25.23 -22.59
CA ALA A 773 -13.35 25.93 -21.32
C ALA A 773 -14.51 26.93 -21.27
N SER A 774 -15.15 27.03 -20.11
CA SER A 774 -16.22 27.99 -19.85
C SER A 774 -16.19 28.49 -18.41
N ILE A 775 -16.62 29.74 -18.24
CA ILE A 775 -16.85 30.39 -16.95
C ILE A 775 -18.35 30.64 -16.83
N ILE A 776 -18.94 30.21 -15.71
CA ILE A 776 -20.38 30.24 -15.47
C ILE A 776 -20.62 31.14 -14.27
N VAL A 777 -21.15 32.34 -14.51
CA VAL A 777 -21.41 33.32 -13.45
C VAL A 777 -22.81 33.11 -12.88
N LYS A 778 -22.93 33.07 -11.55
CA LYS A 778 -24.18 32.74 -10.86
C LYS A 778 -24.40 33.60 -9.63
N TYR A 779 -25.66 33.79 -9.25
CA TYR A 779 -26.06 34.55 -8.05
C TYR A 779 -27.12 33.80 -7.25
N TYR A 780 -27.19 34.14 -5.95
CA TYR A 780 -28.28 33.69 -5.10
C TYR A 780 -29.55 34.47 -5.46
N LEU A 781 -30.62 33.74 -5.77
CA LEU A 781 -31.94 34.30 -5.93
C LEU A 781 -32.50 34.71 -4.56
N ASP A 782 -33.16 35.86 -4.49
CA ASP A 782 -34.01 36.24 -3.36
C ASP A 782 -35.38 36.70 -3.86
N VAL A 783 -36.42 35.95 -3.49
CA VAL A 783 -37.81 36.29 -3.76
C VAL A 783 -38.50 36.55 -2.42
N LYS A 784 -39.08 37.73 -2.28
CA LYS A 784 -39.93 38.09 -1.15
C LYS A 784 -41.39 38.06 -1.57
N VAL A 785 -42.19 37.23 -0.91
CA VAL A 785 -43.63 37.12 -1.15
C VAL A 785 -44.37 37.87 -0.06
N VAL A 786 -45.24 38.79 -0.46
CA VAL A 786 -46.10 39.57 0.44
C VAL A 786 -47.56 39.53 -0.01
N ASP A 787 -48.47 39.74 0.93
CA ASP A 787 -49.88 39.98 0.63
C ASP A 787 -50.11 41.41 0.10
N GLU A 788 -51.36 41.73 -0.22
CA GLU A 788 -51.77 43.06 -0.70
C GLU A 788 -51.52 44.20 0.30
N ASN A 789 -51.35 43.89 1.58
CA ASN A 789 -51.04 44.85 2.65
C ASN A 789 -49.53 44.96 2.90
N GLY A 790 -48.70 44.24 2.13
CA GLY A 790 -47.25 44.18 2.29
C GLY A 790 -46.79 43.29 3.45
N GLN A 791 -47.67 42.49 4.05
CA GLN A 791 -47.29 41.52 5.08
C GLN A 791 -46.63 40.29 4.44
N PRO A 792 -45.56 39.76 5.02
CA PRO A 792 -44.91 38.55 4.52
C PRO A 792 -45.84 37.34 4.42
N VAL A 793 -45.66 36.54 3.37
CA VAL A 793 -46.39 35.27 3.19
C VAL A 793 -45.43 34.10 3.41
N GLU A 794 -45.61 33.41 4.53
CA GLU A 794 -44.88 32.18 4.86
C GLU A 794 -45.41 30.98 4.05
N GLY A 795 -44.50 30.10 3.63
CA GLY A 795 -44.84 28.84 2.99
C GLY A 795 -45.32 28.95 1.54
N ALA A 796 -45.14 30.10 0.88
CA ALA A 796 -45.40 30.21 -0.55
C ALA A 796 -44.35 29.41 -1.32
N ASN A 797 -44.80 28.56 -2.25
CA ASN A 797 -43.94 27.77 -3.12
C ASN A 797 -43.42 28.64 -4.27
N VAL A 798 -42.11 28.76 -4.40
CA VAL A 798 -41.41 29.53 -5.43
C VAL A 798 -40.73 28.56 -6.39
N THR A 799 -41.28 28.40 -7.59
CA THR A 799 -40.70 27.58 -8.67
C THR A 799 -39.93 28.47 -9.64
N VAL A 800 -38.76 28.04 -10.07
CA VAL A 800 -37.84 28.78 -10.94
C VAL A 800 -37.48 27.94 -12.15
N ILE A 801 -37.65 28.49 -13.34
CA ILE A 801 -37.42 27.81 -14.62
C ILE A 801 -36.48 28.68 -15.45
N ASN A 802 -35.37 28.10 -15.90
CA ASN A 802 -34.47 28.71 -16.87
C ASN A 802 -35.12 28.68 -18.26
N GLU A 803 -35.35 29.85 -18.85
CA GLU A 803 -36.05 30.01 -20.13
C GLU A 803 -35.14 29.69 -21.33
N VAL A 804 -33.82 29.66 -21.14
CA VAL A 804 -32.82 29.54 -22.20
C VAL A 804 -32.30 28.11 -22.35
N ASP A 805 -31.91 27.47 -21.24
CA ASP A 805 -31.29 26.13 -21.25
C ASP A 805 -31.41 25.45 -19.87
N GLN A 806 -32.65 25.08 -19.50
CA GLN A 806 -32.98 24.37 -18.25
C GLN A 806 -32.27 23.02 -18.12
N GLU A 807 -32.04 22.30 -19.22
CA GLU A 807 -31.45 20.97 -19.18
C GLU A 807 -30.00 21.01 -18.71
N ASN A 808 -29.21 21.97 -19.19
CA ASN A 808 -27.78 22.06 -18.87
C ASN A 808 -27.48 23.02 -17.71
N TYR A 809 -28.34 24.02 -17.47
CA TYR A 809 -28.17 25.05 -16.45
C TYR A 809 -29.43 25.26 -15.59
N PRO A 810 -30.00 24.21 -14.98
CA PRO A 810 -31.13 24.37 -14.08
C PRO A 810 -30.71 25.19 -12.84
N PRO A 811 -31.66 25.86 -12.14
CA PRO A 811 -31.38 26.43 -10.84
C PRO A 811 -30.85 25.35 -9.88
N GLU A 812 -29.90 25.72 -9.02
CA GLU A 812 -29.16 24.78 -8.16
C GLU A 812 -29.08 25.26 -6.71
N ASN A 813 -28.78 24.36 -5.77
CA ASN A 813 -28.57 24.69 -4.37
C ASN A 813 -27.07 24.69 -3.98
N LEU A 814 -26.76 24.75 -2.68
CA LEU A 814 -25.38 24.67 -2.15
C LEU A 814 -25.01 23.29 -1.61
N VAL A 815 -25.76 22.24 -1.95
CA VAL A 815 -25.43 20.88 -1.50
C VAL A 815 -24.17 20.41 -2.24
N ILE A 816 -23.18 19.96 -1.47
CA ILE A 816 -21.98 19.31 -1.97
C ILE A 816 -22.10 17.84 -1.61
N GLN A 817 -22.12 16.96 -2.60
CA GLN A 817 -22.19 15.53 -2.34
C GLN A 817 -21.26 14.74 -3.26
N PRO A 818 -20.58 13.72 -2.70
CA PRO A 818 -19.93 12.72 -3.51
C PRO A 818 -20.95 11.79 -4.20
N ILE A 819 -20.91 11.69 -5.54
CA ILE A 819 -21.80 10.83 -6.35
C ILE A 819 -21.06 9.58 -6.81
N ASN A 820 -21.68 8.41 -6.67
CA ASN A 820 -21.14 7.13 -7.15
C ASN A 820 -21.16 7.04 -8.68
N SER A 821 -20.04 6.66 -9.28
CA SER A 821 -20.01 6.31 -10.70
C SER A 821 -20.64 4.92 -10.94
N THR A 822 -21.93 4.86 -11.30
CA THR A 822 -22.68 3.66 -11.78
C THR A 822 -22.59 2.36 -10.96
N ARG A 823 -23.70 1.97 -10.30
CA ARG A 823 -24.11 0.62 -9.80
C ARG A 823 -23.13 -0.28 -9.01
N LYS A 824 -21.84 0.01 -8.89
CA LYS A 824 -20.92 -0.71 -8.01
C LYS A 824 -20.79 0.07 -6.71
N LYS A 825 -21.40 -0.45 -5.64
CA LYS A 825 -21.27 0.10 -4.28
C LYS A 825 -19.78 0.23 -3.93
N GLY A 826 -19.38 1.34 -3.30
CA GLY A 826 -18.04 1.58 -2.75
C GLY A 826 -16.93 1.98 -3.72
N ALA A 827 -17.28 2.45 -4.93
CA ALA A 827 -16.33 2.72 -6.00
C ALA A 827 -16.41 4.15 -6.58
N PHE A 828 -15.45 5.00 -6.19
CA PHE A 828 -15.15 6.29 -6.81
C PHE A 828 -16.27 7.34 -6.69
N LEU A 829 -16.06 8.28 -5.79
CA LEU A 829 -16.92 9.42 -5.58
C LEU A 829 -16.49 10.56 -6.51
N TYR A 830 -17.40 10.98 -7.38
CA TYR A 830 -17.31 12.23 -8.14
C TYR A 830 -17.81 13.37 -7.27
N LEU A 831 -17.11 14.49 -7.25
CA LEU A 831 -17.56 15.63 -6.46
C LEU A 831 -18.54 16.46 -7.28
N TYR A 832 -19.75 16.60 -6.78
CA TYR A 832 -20.79 17.41 -7.41
C TYR A 832 -21.23 18.51 -6.46
N GLU A 833 -20.98 19.75 -6.87
CA GLU A 833 -21.34 20.96 -6.15
C GLU A 833 -22.55 21.63 -6.79
N GLY A 834 -23.61 21.77 -5.99
CA GLY A 834 -24.88 22.34 -6.39
C GLY A 834 -25.76 21.33 -7.13
N PHE A 835 -26.77 20.84 -6.41
CA PHE A 835 -27.79 19.95 -6.96
C PHE A 835 -28.93 20.76 -7.57
N PRO A 836 -29.52 20.30 -8.69
CA PRO A 836 -30.71 20.93 -9.26
C PRO A 836 -31.82 21.07 -8.21
N ILE A 837 -32.39 22.27 -8.11
CA ILE A 837 -33.55 22.59 -7.29
C ILE A 837 -34.46 23.53 -8.07
N GLU A 838 -35.63 23.05 -8.45
CA GLU A 838 -36.55 23.85 -9.26
C GLU A 838 -37.55 24.65 -8.42
N CYS A 839 -37.69 24.32 -7.13
CA CYS A 839 -38.58 25.04 -6.23
C CYS A 839 -38.09 25.08 -4.79
N THR A 840 -38.54 26.09 -4.06
CA THR A 840 -38.31 26.26 -2.63
C THR A 840 -39.54 26.90 -1.98
N VAL A 841 -39.56 27.02 -0.65
CA VAL A 841 -40.65 27.66 0.10
C VAL A 841 -40.17 28.87 0.87
N THR A 842 -41.01 29.88 0.97
CA THR A 842 -40.70 31.10 1.74
C THR A 842 -40.77 30.86 3.25
N GLY A 843 -39.90 31.54 4.00
CA GLY A 843 -39.89 31.54 5.46
C GLY A 843 -40.92 32.50 6.06
N ILE A 844 -40.89 32.64 7.39
CA ILE A 844 -41.75 33.55 8.17
C ILE A 844 -41.64 35.03 7.75
N ASP A 845 -40.50 35.41 7.17
CA ASP A 845 -40.21 36.75 6.67
C ASP A 845 -40.63 36.94 5.20
N GLY A 846 -41.25 35.92 4.62
CA GLY A 846 -41.72 35.88 3.24
C GLY A 846 -40.59 35.72 2.22
N HIS A 847 -39.34 35.54 2.64
CA HIS A 847 -38.20 35.38 1.74
C HIS A 847 -37.94 33.91 1.41
N THR A 848 -37.42 33.65 0.22
CA THR A 848 -36.76 32.38 -0.11
C THR A 848 -35.54 32.14 0.79
N PRO A 849 -35.13 30.89 1.04
CA PRO A 849 -34.05 30.60 1.98
C PRO A 849 -32.71 31.24 1.61
N LEU A 850 -32.03 31.80 2.61
CA LEU A 850 -30.67 32.34 2.48
C LEU A 850 -29.63 31.23 2.26
N PRO A 851 -28.40 31.57 1.80
CA PRO A 851 -27.32 30.60 1.60
C PRO A 851 -26.95 29.75 2.82
N SER A 852 -27.17 30.26 4.04
CA SER A 852 -27.05 29.48 5.29
C SER A 852 -27.93 28.22 5.29
N ASN A 853 -29.08 28.22 4.58
CA ASN A 853 -29.85 27.03 4.25
C ASN A 853 -29.37 26.44 2.92
N ARG A 854 -28.33 25.61 3.00
CA ARG A 854 -27.66 25.05 1.82
C ARG A 854 -28.56 24.21 0.90
N THR A 855 -29.60 23.58 1.45
CA THR A 855 -30.53 22.72 0.70
C THR A 855 -31.65 23.49 0.01
N GLY A 856 -32.10 24.60 0.60
CA GLY A 856 -33.28 25.35 0.14
C GLY A 856 -32.97 26.65 -0.59
N THR A 857 -31.73 27.16 -0.49
CA THR A 857 -31.29 28.32 -1.28
C THR A 857 -31.34 28.00 -2.77
N ILE A 858 -31.70 28.98 -3.59
CA ILE A 858 -31.68 28.87 -5.05
C ILE A 858 -30.54 29.73 -5.60
N ILE A 859 -29.73 29.14 -6.46
CA ILE A 859 -28.69 29.77 -7.27
C ILE A 859 -29.15 29.71 -8.72
N ILE A 860 -29.09 30.85 -9.41
CA ILE A 860 -29.39 30.95 -10.83
C ILE A 860 -28.16 31.44 -11.59
N THR A 861 -27.98 30.92 -12.81
CA THR A 861 -26.89 31.33 -13.72
C THR A 861 -27.26 32.65 -14.39
N ASP A 862 -26.35 33.61 -14.39
CA ASP A 862 -26.48 34.87 -15.14
C ASP A 862 -26.03 34.67 -16.59
N TYR A 863 -24.78 34.30 -16.78
CA TYR A 863 -24.26 33.99 -18.10
C TYR A 863 -23.22 32.89 -18.08
N VAL A 864 -23.04 32.31 -19.25
CA VAL A 864 -21.90 31.45 -19.59
C VAL A 864 -21.01 32.23 -20.55
N LEU A 865 -19.73 32.29 -20.25
CA LEU A 865 -18.69 32.78 -21.15
C LEU A 865 -17.85 31.59 -21.62
N ASP A 866 -17.75 31.41 -22.93
CA ASP A 866 -16.90 30.41 -23.58
C ASP A 866 -16.26 31.00 -24.85
N GLU A 867 -15.64 30.17 -25.70
CA GLU A 867 -15.01 30.62 -26.95
C GLU A 867 -15.98 31.24 -27.96
N SER A 868 -17.28 30.92 -27.87
CA SER A 868 -18.33 31.48 -28.71
C SER A 868 -18.82 32.84 -28.21
N GLY A 869 -18.38 33.26 -27.02
CA GLY A 869 -18.73 34.53 -26.39
C GLY A 869 -19.67 34.38 -25.20
N LYS A 870 -20.32 35.48 -24.83
CA LYS A 870 -21.23 35.56 -23.69
C LYS A 870 -22.64 35.10 -24.10
N ARG A 871 -23.20 34.13 -23.37
CA ARG A 871 -24.61 33.71 -23.47
C ARG A 871 -25.32 33.99 -22.15
N GLU A 872 -26.26 34.95 -22.16
CA GLU A 872 -27.06 35.37 -21.00
C GLU A 872 -28.31 34.49 -20.82
N PHE A 873 -28.82 34.45 -19.59
CA PHE A 873 -29.93 33.59 -19.19
C PHE A 873 -31.05 34.37 -18.53
N THR A 874 -32.30 34.03 -18.90
CA THR A 874 -33.51 34.58 -18.28
C THR A 874 -34.33 33.49 -17.61
N TYR A 875 -35.17 33.89 -16.65
CA TYR A 875 -35.93 32.96 -15.81
C TYR A 875 -37.40 33.34 -15.70
N THR A 876 -38.23 32.30 -15.64
CA THR A 876 -39.61 32.39 -15.18
C THR A 876 -39.67 32.00 -13.70
N ILE A 877 -40.25 32.85 -12.85
CA ILE A 877 -40.53 32.61 -11.44
C ILE A 877 -42.03 32.47 -11.25
N ILE A 878 -42.47 31.35 -10.71
CA ILE A 878 -43.87 31.04 -10.42
C ILE A 878 -44.01 30.93 -8.90
N VAL A 879 -44.75 31.86 -8.30
CA VAL A 879 -45.06 31.86 -6.87
C VAL A 879 -46.47 31.34 -6.67
N THR A 880 -46.63 30.28 -5.89
CA THR A 880 -47.93 29.73 -5.51
C THR A 880 -48.11 29.83 -3.99
N ALA A 881 -49.10 30.61 -3.58
CA ALA A 881 -49.48 30.78 -2.19
C ALA A 881 -50.00 29.46 -1.57
N PRO A 882 -49.96 29.31 -0.24
CA PRO A 882 -50.55 28.14 0.44
C PRO A 882 -52.04 27.91 0.14
N ASP A 883 -52.78 28.98 -0.21
CA ASP A 883 -54.19 28.93 -0.60
C ASP A 883 -54.44 28.66 -2.10
N GLY A 884 -53.37 28.43 -2.88
CA GLY A 884 -53.44 28.06 -4.29
C GLY A 884 -53.42 29.22 -5.28
N ARG A 885 -53.35 30.48 -4.83
CA ARG A 885 -53.16 31.63 -5.74
C ARG A 885 -51.76 31.60 -6.37
N THR A 886 -51.67 31.88 -7.67
CA THR A 886 -50.39 31.86 -8.40
C THR A 886 -50.09 33.19 -9.08
N VAL A 887 -48.82 33.61 -9.03
CA VAL A 887 -48.26 34.74 -9.78
C VAL A 887 -47.05 34.26 -10.57
N THR A 888 -46.98 34.64 -11.85
CA THR A 888 -45.86 34.29 -12.74
C THR A 888 -45.15 35.55 -13.21
N ILE A 889 -43.82 35.57 -13.07
CA ILE A 889 -42.92 36.62 -13.57
C ILE A 889 -41.99 35.96 -14.58
N THR A 890 -41.92 36.50 -15.80
CA THR A 890 -41.07 35.98 -16.89
C THR A 890 -39.96 36.95 -17.24
N GLY A 891 -38.89 36.48 -17.87
CA GLY A 891 -37.79 37.34 -18.32
C GLY A 891 -36.96 37.93 -17.18
N VAL A 892 -36.93 37.27 -16.01
CA VAL A 892 -36.07 37.67 -14.90
C VAL A 892 -34.62 37.48 -15.34
N ASN A 893 -33.88 38.57 -15.42
CA ASN A 893 -32.49 38.58 -15.86
C ASN A 893 -31.58 38.98 -14.67
N PRO A 894 -30.81 38.04 -14.09
CA PRO A 894 -29.82 38.40 -13.07
C PRO A 894 -28.67 39.20 -13.68
N ASP A 895 -28.01 40.02 -12.86
CA ASP A 895 -26.83 40.78 -13.26
C ASP A 895 -25.90 41.04 -12.06
N SER A 896 -24.83 41.81 -12.27
CA SER A 896 -23.85 42.11 -11.22
C SER A 896 -24.42 42.86 -10.01
N THR A 897 -25.61 43.47 -10.09
CA THR A 897 -26.26 44.13 -8.93
C THR A 897 -26.77 43.11 -7.90
N TRP A 898 -26.88 41.84 -8.28
CA TRP A 898 -27.29 40.73 -7.40
C TRP A 898 -26.14 40.19 -6.54
N TYR A 899 -24.90 40.61 -6.79
CA TYR A 899 -23.77 40.28 -5.94
C TYR A 899 -24.01 40.74 -4.50
N ARG A 900 -23.75 39.84 -3.54
CA ARG A 900 -23.93 40.08 -2.11
C ARG A 900 -22.56 40.07 -1.42
N PRO A 901 -22.09 41.22 -0.88
CA PRO A 901 -20.88 41.26 -0.06
C PRO A 901 -20.96 40.37 1.18
N ASP A 902 -22.12 40.34 1.84
CA ASP A 902 -22.49 39.30 2.79
C ASP A 902 -23.50 38.37 2.10
N PRO A 903 -23.19 37.10 1.85
CA PRO A 903 -24.08 36.19 1.12
C PRO A 903 -25.47 36.05 1.78
N ASN A 904 -25.57 36.28 3.09
CA ASN A 904 -26.84 36.20 3.83
C ASN A 904 -27.63 37.52 3.87
N ILE A 905 -27.16 38.58 3.20
CA ILE A 905 -27.88 39.85 3.09
C ILE A 905 -28.15 40.13 1.60
N PRO A 906 -29.39 39.95 1.11
CA PRO A 906 -29.75 40.25 -0.27
C PRO A 906 -29.50 41.72 -0.61
N THR A 907 -28.84 41.95 -1.76
CA THR A 907 -28.67 43.29 -2.37
C THR A 907 -29.75 43.57 -3.41
N TYR A 908 -30.36 42.52 -3.96
CA TYR A 908 -31.49 42.58 -4.88
C TYR A 908 -32.54 41.56 -4.45
N THR A 909 -33.81 42.00 -4.39
CA THR A 909 -34.96 41.18 -3.98
C THR A 909 -36.09 41.34 -4.98
N ILE A 910 -36.59 40.23 -5.51
CA ILE A 910 -37.81 40.21 -6.32
C ILE A 910 -39.01 40.18 -5.38
N THR A 911 -39.78 41.26 -5.31
CA THR A 911 -40.99 41.31 -4.47
C THR A 911 -42.22 40.89 -5.28
N VAL A 912 -42.91 39.86 -4.80
CA VAL A 912 -44.13 39.32 -5.40
C VAL A 912 -45.32 39.62 -4.49
N VAL A 913 -46.33 40.30 -5.03
CA VAL A 913 -47.54 40.67 -4.29
C VAL A 913 -48.69 39.74 -4.69
N LEU A 914 -49.21 38.98 -3.72
CA LEU A 914 -50.37 38.11 -3.90
C LEU A 914 -51.67 38.90 -3.66
N LYS A 915 -52.29 39.40 -4.74
CA LYS A 915 -53.57 40.12 -4.67
C LYS A 915 -54.71 39.20 -4.23
N SER A 916 -55.71 39.73 -3.52
CA SER A 916 -56.97 39.01 -3.29
C SER A 916 -57.68 38.74 -4.62
N SER A 917 -58.31 37.58 -4.78
CA SER A 917 -59.28 37.38 -5.87
C SER A 917 -60.43 38.38 -5.69
N GLU A 918 -60.74 39.18 -6.72
CA GLU A 918 -61.95 40.01 -6.71
C GLU A 918 -63.16 39.11 -6.39
N SER A 919 -63.95 39.54 -5.39
CA SER A 919 -65.11 38.85 -4.82
C SER A 919 -66.22 38.57 -5.82
#